data_AF-A0A261BXX7-F1
#
_entry.id   AF-A0A261BXX7-F1
#
_cell.length_a   1.000
_cell.length_b   1.000
_cell.length_c   1.000
_cell.angle_alpha   90.00
_cell.angle_beta   90.00
_cell.angle_gamma   90.00
#
_symmetry.space_group_name_H-M   'P 1'
#
loop_
_entity.id
_entity.type
_entity.pdbx_description
1 polymer ?
#
loop_
_entity_poly.entity_id
_entity_poly.type
_entity_poly.pdbx_seq_one_letter_code
_entity_poly.pdbx_strand_id
1 'polypeptide(L)'
;CRLLQNKRGELVWCPQKINKKQKKRQKKKEEEKAEEEQRKNDVGSPMKPKLVFLPFLVFITVIIESEAVHPVVLETKLGDIRGNEFFFLSKKIRTFFGVPFAEPPVEEFRFRKPREKKQWKKVFDATKPANACFQTRDNYNTSFWGSEMWNANTQISEDCLYLNIWAPADAYNLTVMVWFFGGGFYSGSPSLSIYDGRALTSTQNVIVVNINYRLGPFGFLYLDHPDAPGNMGLLDQQLALHWIRQNIVSFGGNPDKVSVFGQSAGAASIVAHLIAPGSRGLFKNAILQSGSLENTWAINSPFRANQKSEKLLELVGCNKTTVENSMTCLRLISPEQLSLSTWNISLTYLEFPFVIVSRDNHFFGHLDARAALREGDFNRDVNLMIGMNKDEGNYWNIYQLPQFFDKAEPPELTRHQFDSLIDSTFSIQPDIIRSAAKYIYSDPNCTDHGRKTRFYAGQMNQIVGDYFFSCDSLWLADQIRSTHRSSTRKPPNVYVYYFTQSSSANPWPKWTGAMHGYEIEYVFGVPLSYSKIYKRREQIFSRKIMQFWASFAKNGTPRLRVLKNSEHWPEFNEQNHYRWMQLRSGSNIRPIKPKKQEECQFWRRVKDTEYTAYLTQEYASSSHRPDDQKAGVVEVQTKLGTVRGTETDHGNKRVRSFLGVPFAEPPINEHRFKKPTPKRPWNATLSANTLSPACFQPRDSYDSSFWGSEMWNANTPVSEDCLYVNIWAPADAYNLTVLVWLFGGGFWYGSPSLLLYDGKELATRGNVIVVNINYRVGPFGYLYLDHDDVPGNMGMLDQQLALYWIRDHIFSFGGNPSRISLVGESAGAASIVAHLIAPASKGLFQNGILQSGSLDNKWSMDSPKRAKQKSVALANLVGCNQTKITDQTECLRNTPAQLLIDNIWSVGLNFLEFPFAIVSKDRNFFKHLDGFIALRDGTYSNDVNLMFGINHDEGNFWNIYNLAKFFDKQTVKPQLDRDEFHECVETAFAAQPELVRTAAKYVYSDPKCTDPKKKTDFYTEQVNQMVGDYFFTCDSIWFAHNYPKVAGNRSNVFVYYFDQPSSANPWPKWTGVMHGYEIEYVFGVPLHNKSAGYTKEEMDVSEKVIDFWTTFANTGTPSLRKRSVGTTHKIQWDRYDGTDHTTWMNIKAGSFRMIQEIKKVECDLWRNAKDMEYSAYKEELATTSSSPLTRYTIILILLSGILFF
;
A
#
# COMPACT_ATOMS: atom_id res chain seq x y z
N CYS A 1 29.57 -2.31 54.71
CA CYS A 1 29.65 -1.29 55.77
C CYS A 1 29.19 0.05 55.20
N ARG A 2 28.50 0.90 55.98
CA ARG A 2 28.15 2.27 55.56
C ARG A 2 28.86 3.25 56.52
N LEU A 3 29.50 4.27 55.96
CA LEU A 3 30.07 5.38 56.70
C LEU A 3 28.93 6.28 57.18
N LEU A 4 28.88 6.63 58.47
CA LEU A 4 27.91 7.59 59.01
C LEU A 4 28.63 8.58 59.91
N GLN A 5 28.21 9.84 59.84
CA GLN A 5 28.74 10.93 60.67
C GLN A 5 27.87 11.06 61.93
N ASN A 6 28.50 11.10 63.10
CA ASN A 6 27.77 11.22 64.36
C ASN A 6 27.43 12.69 64.69
N LYS A 7 26.62 12.92 65.73
CA LYS A 7 26.16 14.27 66.15
C LYS A 7 27.26 15.20 66.67
N ARG A 8 28.53 14.79 66.67
CA ARG A 8 29.71 15.63 66.98
C ARG A 8 30.64 15.84 65.77
N GLY A 9 30.25 15.37 64.59
CA GLY A 9 30.98 15.64 63.34
C GLY A 9 32.02 14.59 62.92
N GLU A 10 32.20 13.50 63.68
CA GLU A 10 33.18 12.46 63.37
C GLU A 10 32.57 11.31 62.54
N LEU A 11 33.35 10.77 61.60
CA LEU A 11 32.97 9.63 60.75
C LEU A 11 33.32 8.31 61.45
N VAL A 12 32.31 7.47 61.72
CA VAL A 12 32.49 6.18 62.42
C VAL A 12 31.91 5.04 61.59
N TRP A 13 32.63 3.91 61.54
CA TRP A 13 32.20 2.68 60.89
C TRP A 13 31.34 1.82 61.82
N CYS A 14 30.07 1.60 61.47
CA CYS A 14 29.18 0.67 62.18
C CYS A 14 29.12 -0.71 61.48
N PRO A 15 29.32 -1.84 62.19
CA PRO A 15 29.13 -3.17 61.62
C PRO A 15 27.64 -3.56 61.62
N GLN A 16 27.09 -3.92 60.45
CA GLN A 16 25.76 -4.54 60.37
C GLN A 16 25.82 -6.02 60.77
N LYS A 17 24.90 -6.46 61.65
CA LYS A 17 24.73 -7.87 62.05
C LYS A 17 24.49 -8.77 60.82
N ILE A 18 25.35 -9.78 60.67
CA ILE A 18 25.28 -10.80 59.62
C ILE A 18 24.14 -11.78 59.92
N ASN A 19 23.25 -11.97 58.96
CA ASN A 19 22.13 -12.91 59.02
C ASN A 19 22.61 -14.36 58.71
N LYS A 20 22.10 -15.36 59.44
CA LYS A 20 22.44 -16.81 59.31
C LYS A 20 22.37 -17.36 57.87
N LYS A 21 21.66 -16.70 56.95
CA LYS A 21 21.60 -17.05 55.51
C LYS A 21 22.92 -16.82 54.75
N GLN A 22 23.79 -15.90 55.18
CA GLN A 22 25.08 -15.65 54.50
C GLN A 22 26.15 -16.71 54.83
N LYS A 23 26.22 -17.20 56.08
CA LYS A 23 27.14 -18.30 56.44
C LYS A 23 26.85 -19.61 55.68
N LYS A 24 25.58 -19.93 55.39
CA LYS A 24 25.22 -21.10 54.55
C LYS A 24 25.60 -20.94 53.07
N ARG A 25 25.63 -19.70 52.55
CA ARG A 25 26.04 -19.42 51.16
C ARG A 25 27.55 -19.46 50.97
N GLN A 26 28.31 -19.14 52.01
CA GLN A 26 29.78 -19.14 51.96
C GLN A 26 30.34 -20.56 52.02
N LYS A 27 29.77 -21.44 52.87
CA LYS A 27 30.14 -22.85 52.95
C LYS A 27 29.88 -23.61 51.64
N LYS A 28 28.77 -23.31 50.95
CA LYS A 28 28.43 -23.90 49.64
C LYS A 28 29.36 -23.42 48.51
N LYS A 29 29.88 -22.19 48.61
CA LYS A 29 30.86 -21.65 47.65
C LYS A 29 32.27 -22.22 47.83
N GLU A 30 32.62 -22.67 49.03
CA GLU A 30 33.89 -23.35 49.30
C GLU A 30 33.85 -24.81 48.81
N GLU A 31 32.71 -25.49 48.93
CA GLU A 31 32.48 -26.84 48.37
C GLU A 31 32.47 -26.84 46.82
N GLU A 32 31.82 -25.86 46.18
CA GLU A 32 31.79 -25.73 44.71
C GLU A 32 33.16 -25.35 44.12
N LYS A 33 34.02 -24.63 44.87
CA LYS A 33 35.40 -24.30 44.45
C LYS A 33 36.34 -25.50 44.48
N ALA A 34 36.15 -26.43 45.42
CA ALA A 34 36.96 -27.64 45.53
C ALA A 34 36.67 -28.64 44.38
N GLU A 35 35.44 -28.73 43.90
CA GLU A 35 35.06 -29.55 42.73
C GLU A 35 35.58 -28.97 41.40
N GLU A 36 35.77 -27.65 41.33
CA GLU A 36 36.23 -26.96 40.11
C GLU A 36 37.76 -27.03 39.92
N GLU A 37 38.53 -27.09 41.02
CA GLU A 37 39.99 -27.34 40.97
C GLU A 37 40.31 -28.79 40.55
N GLN A 38 39.45 -29.75 40.88
CA GLN A 38 39.65 -31.16 40.52
C GLN A 38 39.40 -31.45 39.03
N ARG A 39 38.59 -30.63 38.34
CA ARG A 39 38.34 -30.76 36.88
C ARG A 39 39.40 -30.11 36.00
N LYS A 40 40.25 -29.23 36.52
CA LYS A 40 41.28 -28.53 35.73
C LYS A 40 42.58 -29.32 35.54
N ASN A 41 42.76 -30.43 36.24
CA ASN A 41 43.98 -31.25 36.17
C ASN A 41 43.99 -32.35 35.10
N ASP A 42 42.90 -32.54 34.34
CA ASP A 42 42.77 -33.66 33.39
C ASP A 42 42.57 -33.20 31.93
N VAL A 43 43.46 -32.33 31.44
CA VAL A 43 43.65 -32.13 29.98
C VAL A 43 45.14 -32.01 29.65
N GLY A 44 45.75 -33.16 29.34
CA GLY A 44 47.06 -33.27 28.69
C GLY A 44 46.97 -34.20 27.48
N SER A 45 47.00 -33.60 26.29
CA SER A 45 46.97 -34.18 24.93
C SER A 45 48.06 -35.24 24.63
N PRO A 46 48.25 -35.73 23.39
CA PRO A 46 47.33 -36.07 22.26
C PRO A 46 47.62 -37.49 21.68
N MET A 47 46.77 -38.04 20.80
CA MET A 47 47.18 -38.77 19.57
C MET A 47 46.01 -39.49 18.86
N LYS A 48 45.93 -39.34 17.53
CA LYS A 48 45.39 -40.33 16.57
C LYS A 48 46.60 -41.15 16.02
N PRO A 49 46.47 -42.29 15.31
CA PRO A 49 45.28 -43.02 14.82
C PRO A 49 45.28 -44.56 15.01
N LYS A 50 44.07 -45.16 14.90
CA LYS A 50 43.69 -46.48 14.32
C LYS A 50 44.54 -47.75 14.60
N LEU A 51 43.91 -48.81 15.15
CA LEU A 51 43.54 -50.08 14.46
C LEU A 51 42.91 -51.09 15.45
N VAL A 52 41.67 -51.52 15.14
CA VAL A 52 41.07 -52.87 15.16
C VAL A 52 41.61 -53.94 16.14
N PHE A 53 40.76 -54.48 17.03
CA PHE A 53 40.24 -55.87 17.02
C PHE A 53 39.36 -56.18 18.26
N LEU A 54 38.16 -56.69 17.99
CA LEU A 54 37.20 -57.42 18.87
C LEU A 54 37.88 -58.65 19.56
N PRO A 55 37.29 -59.40 20.55
CA PRO A 55 35.85 -59.59 20.87
C PRO A 55 35.46 -59.93 22.36
N PHE A 56 34.17 -60.26 22.57
CA PHE A 56 33.49 -61.00 23.67
C PHE A 56 33.26 -60.30 25.04
N LEU A 57 32.03 -59.85 25.37
CA LEU A 57 30.85 -60.58 25.91
C LEU A 57 30.95 -60.93 27.41
N VAL A 58 30.24 -60.18 28.27
CA VAL A 58 29.34 -60.72 29.32
C VAL A 58 28.15 -59.77 29.52
N PHE A 59 26.97 -60.36 29.45
CA PHE A 59 25.63 -59.83 29.67
C PHE A 59 25.43 -59.13 31.03
N ILE A 60 24.82 -57.94 31.01
CA ILE A 60 23.85 -57.52 32.03
C ILE A 60 22.56 -57.18 31.29
N THR A 61 21.60 -58.10 31.34
CA THR A 61 20.21 -57.88 30.96
C THR A 61 19.58 -56.88 31.93
N VAL A 62 19.46 -55.63 31.50
CA VAL A 62 18.41 -54.73 31.99
C VAL A 62 17.14 -55.14 31.27
N ILE A 63 16.23 -55.80 32.00
CA ILE A 63 14.85 -55.99 31.57
C ILE A 63 14.24 -54.58 31.50
N ILE A 64 14.24 -53.99 30.31
CA ILE A 64 13.32 -52.92 29.97
C ILE A 64 11.99 -53.66 29.75
N GLU A 65 11.02 -53.49 30.65
CA GLU A 65 9.63 -53.80 30.34
C GLU A 65 9.25 -52.97 29.11
N SER A 66 9.32 -53.58 27.92
CA SER A 66 8.68 -53.02 26.73
C SER A 66 7.19 -53.11 26.97
N GLU A 67 6.48 -51.98 27.06
CA GLU A 67 5.02 -51.97 26.99
C GLU A 67 4.62 -52.77 25.74
N ALA A 68 3.89 -53.88 25.92
CA ALA A 68 3.53 -54.77 24.83
C ALA A 68 2.64 -54.01 23.82
N VAL A 69 3.16 -53.78 22.61
CA VAL A 69 2.42 -53.16 21.51
C VAL A 69 1.65 -54.26 20.77
N HIS A 70 0.32 -54.15 20.73
CA HIS A 70 -0.54 -55.11 20.04
C HIS A 70 -1.04 -54.51 18.71
N PRO A 71 -0.96 -55.24 17.58
CA PRO A 71 -1.54 -54.77 16.33
C PRO A 71 -3.07 -54.78 16.43
N VAL A 72 -3.73 -53.74 15.94
CA VAL A 72 -5.20 -53.64 15.85
C VAL A 72 -5.60 -53.30 14.42
N VAL A 73 -6.63 -53.97 13.88
CA VAL A 73 -7.18 -53.67 12.55
C VAL A 73 -8.57 -53.06 12.72
N LEU A 74 -8.82 -51.96 12.01
CA LEU A 74 -10.12 -51.29 11.94
C LEU A 74 -10.56 -51.14 10.49
N GLU A 75 -11.86 -51.30 10.26
CA GLU A 75 -12.48 -51.10 8.95
C GLU A 75 -12.86 -49.61 8.77
N THR A 76 -12.44 -49.01 7.66
CA THR A 76 -12.85 -47.66 7.23
C THR A 76 -13.57 -47.74 5.88
N LYS A 77 -14.20 -46.64 5.43
CA LYS A 77 -14.85 -46.61 4.11
C LYS A 77 -13.89 -46.83 2.94
N LEU A 78 -12.59 -46.61 3.16
CA LEU A 78 -11.56 -46.80 2.15
C LEU A 78 -10.89 -48.18 2.19
N GLY A 79 -11.17 -48.97 3.22
CA GLY A 79 -10.59 -50.29 3.46
C GLY A 79 -10.03 -50.43 4.87
N ASP A 80 -9.49 -51.61 5.16
CA ASP A 80 -8.94 -51.95 6.48
C ASP A 80 -7.62 -51.23 6.75
N ILE A 81 -7.42 -50.81 8.00
CA ILE A 81 -6.21 -50.14 8.48
C ILE A 81 -5.68 -50.86 9.71
N ARG A 82 -4.39 -51.18 9.71
CA ARG A 82 -3.65 -51.74 10.86
C ARG A 82 -2.93 -50.63 11.61
N GLY A 83 -3.19 -50.50 12.91
CA GLY A 83 -2.48 -49.59 13.82
C GLY A 83 -1.90 -50.33 15.04
N ASN A 84 -1.48 -49.56 16.04
CA ASN A 84 -0.89 -50.05 17.28
C ASN A 84 -1.82 -49.79 18.47
N GLU A 85 -1.87 -50.71 19.44
CA GLU A 85 -2.60 -50.57 20.70
C GLU A 85 -1.67 -50.85 21.89
N PHE A 86 -1.65 -49.96 22.89
CA PHE A 86 -0.81 -50.07 24.09
C PHE A 86 -1.36 -49.20 25.23
N PHE A 87 -0.83 -49.36 26.44
CA PHE A 87 -1.17 -48.50 27.58
C PHE A 87 -0.30 -47.24 27.60
N PHE A 88 -0.89 -46.08 27.92
CA PHE A 88 -0.15 -44.83 28.14
C PHE A 88 -0.81 -44.01 29.25
N LEU A 89 -0.05 -43.62 30.28
CA LEU A 89 -0.56 -42.93 31.49
C LEU A 89 -1.81 -43.61 32.08
N SER A 90 -1.78 -44.94 32.17
CA SER A 90 -2.86 -45.81 32.70
C SER A 90 -4.14 -45.87 31.86
N LYS A 91 -4.15 -45.39 30.61
CA LYS A 91 -5.25 -45.59 29.65
C LYS A 91 -4.78 -46.38 28.44
N LYS A 92 -5.58 -47.34 27.97
CA LYS A 92 -5.33 -48.07 26.72
C LYS A 92 -5.66 -47.17 25.53
N ILE A 93 -4.71 -46.99 24.61
CA ILE A 93 -4.83 -46.11 23.44
C ILE A 93 -4.50 -46.87 22.15
N ARG A 94 -5.11 -46.43 21.05
CA ARG A 94 -4.86 -46.88 19.68
C ARG A 94 -4.25 -45.75 18.88
N THR A 95 -3.24 -46.06 18.08
CA THR A 95 -2.56 -45.09 17.21
C THR A 95 -2.51 -45.60 15.78
N PHE A 96 -2.84 -44.72 14.83
CA PHE A 96 -2.77 -44.97 13.39
C PHE A 96 -1.96 -43.84 12.78
N PHE A 97 -0.82 -44.18 12.21
CA PHE A 97 0.13 -43.23 11.64
C PHE A 97 0.12 -43.32 10.11
N GLY A 98 0.25 -42.19 9.43
CA GLY A 98 0.43 -42.18 7.98
C GLY A 98 -0.78 -42.67 7.18
N VAL A 99 -2.01 -42.40 7.64
CA VAL A 99 -3.23 -42.78 6.90
C VAL A 99 -3.43 -41.82 5.71
N PRO A 100 -3.51 -42.31 4.45
CA PRO A 100 -3.67 -41.43 3.29
C PRO A 100 -5.10 -40.88 3.22
N PHE A 101 -5.22 -39.56 3.07
CA PHE A 101 -6.52 -38.92 2.85
C PHE A 101 -6.71 -38.43 1.41
N ALA A 102 -5.62 -38.33 0.64
CA ALA A 102 -5.64 -37.91 -0.75
C ALA A 102 -4.75 -38.80 -1.63
N GLU A 103 -4.99 -38.79 -2.94
CA GLU A 103 -4.02 -39.33 -3.90
C GLU A 103 -2.71 -38.52 -3.88
N PRO A 104 -1.56 -39.14 -4.17
CA PRO A 104 -0.27 -38.45 -4.18
C PRO A 104 -0.28 -37.25 -5.14
N PRO A 105 0.10 -36.04 -4.70
CA PRO A 105 0.17 -34.86 -5.56
C PRO A 105 1.49 -34.84 -6.34
N VAL A 106 1.71 -35.86 -7.17
CA VAL A 106 2.92 -36.02 -7.99
C VAL A 106 2.62 -35.74 -9.47
N GLU A 107 3.67 -35.57 -10.27
CA GLU A 107 3.56 -35.40 -11.73
C GLU A 107 2.62 -34.26 -12.13
N GLU A 108 1.56 -34.54 -12.89
CA GLU A 108 0.59 -33.53 -13.33
C GLU A 108 -0.23 -32.91 -12.18
N PHE A 109 -0.35 -33.61 -11.05
CA PHE A 109 -1.13 -33.18 -9.88
C PHE A 109 -0.34 -32.31 -8.89
N ARG A 110 0.96 -32.13 -9.11
CA ARG A 110 1.88 -31.40 -8.24
C ARG A 110 1.38 -30.05 -7.71
N PHE A 111 0.87 -29.23 -8.62
CA PHE A 111 0.33 -27.88 -8.32
C PHE A 111 -1.21 -27.81 -8.42
N ARG A 112 -1.87 -28.94 -8.74
CA ARG A 112 -3.32 -29.01 -8.89
C ARG A 112 -4.00 -29.33 -7.56
N LYS A 113 -5.33 -29.18 -7.54
CA LYS A 113 -6.17 -29.52 -6.40
C LYS A 113 -5.95 -30.97 -5.95
N PRO A 114 -5.95 -31.25 -4.63
CA PRO A 114 -5.84 -32.61 -4.15
C PRO A 114 -7.08 -33.42 -4.53
N ARG A 115 -6.91 -34.73 -4.69
CA ARG A 115 -7.98 -35.66 -5.08
C ARG A 115 -8.24 -36.64 -3.95
N GLU A 116 -9.50 -36.99 -3.75
CA GLU A 116 -9.90 -37.99 -2.75
C GLU A 116 -9.18 -39.32 -2.98
N LYS A 117 -8.73 -39.96 -1.89
CA LYS A 117 -8.05 -41.25 -1.96
C LYS A 117 -9.01 -42.36 -2.39
N LYS A 118 -8.62 -43.17 -3.38
CA LYS A 118 -9.37 -44.37 -3.78
C LYS A 118 -9.28 -45.46 -2.72
N GLN A 119 -10.29 -46.34 -2.69
CA GLN A 119 -10.31 -47.51 -1.82
C GLN A 119 -9.10 -48.42 -2.07
N TRP A 120 -8.50 -48.95 -1.00
CA TRP A 120 -7.44 -49.94 -1.06
C TRP A 120 -7.98 -51.34 -0.73
N LYS A 121 -7.48 -52.35 -1.44
CA LYS A 121 -7.94 -53.74 -1.30
C LYS A 121 -7.21 -54.54 -0.22
N LYS A 122 -5.98 -54.14 0.12
CA LYS A 122 -5.14 -54.80 1.14
C LYS A 122 -5.14 -53.95 2.39
N VAL A 123 -5.06 -54.58 3.57
CA VAL A 123 -4.92 -53.88 4.84
C VAL A 123 -3.77 -52.87 4.76
N PHE A 124 -4.08 -51.59 4.97
CA PHE A 124 -3.09 -50.52 4.97
C PHE A 124 -2.33 -50.51 6.30
N ASP A 125 -0.99 -50.51 6.24
CA ASP A 125 -0.15 -50.51 7.44
C ASP A 125 0.07 -49.07 7.94
N ALA A 126 -0.66 -48.69 8.98
CA ALA A 126 -0.58 -47.41 9.66
C ALA A 126 0.18 -47.53 11.00
N THR A 127 1.18 -48.40 11.10
CA THR A 127 1.97 -48.57 12.34
C THR A 127 3.17 -47.62 12.43
N LYS A 128 3.51 -46.90 11.35
CA LYS A 128 4.66 -45.99 11.26
C LYS A 128 4.26 -44.63 10.66
N PRO A 129 4.91 -43.53 11.08
CA PRO A 129 4.72 -42.22 10.45
C PRO A 129 5.03 -42.23 8.95
N ALA A 130 4.22 -41.51 8.18
CA ALA A 130 4.44 -41.29 6.75
C ALA A 130 5.47 -40.18 6.49
N ASN A 131 5.79 -40.01 5.20
CA ASN A 131 6.70 -38.98 4.72
C ASN A 131 6.20 -37.57 5.05
N ALA A 132 7.13 -36.67 5.37
CA ALA A 132 6.86 -35.25 5.47
C ALA A 132 6.73 -34.64 4.07
N CYS A 133 5.89 -33.60 3.93
CA CYS A 133 5.79 -32.86 2.68
C CYS A 133 7.09 -32.14 2.35
N PHE A 134 7.32 -31.97 1.05
CA PHE A 134 8.54 -31.36 0.54
C PHE A 134 8.79 -29.97 1.14
N GLN A 135 9.97 -29.81 1.75
CA GLN A 135 10.38 -28.61 2.48
C GLN A 135 11.91 -28.55 2.60
N THR A 136 12.46 -27.35 2.83
CA THR A 136 13.88 -27.17 3.12
C THR A 136 14.17 -27.41 4.60
N ARG A 137 15.28 -28.07 4.89
CA ARG A 137 15.78 -28.24 6.27
C ARG A 137 16.33 -26.93 6.81
N ASP A 138 15.95 -26.56 8.03
CA ASP A 138 16.56 -25.46 8.78
C ASP A 138 17.96 -25.87 9.24
N ASN A 139 18.98 -25.17 8.74
CA ASN A 139 20.39 -25.39 9.07
C ASN A 139 20.96 -24.28 9.97
N TYR A 140 20.13 -23.44 10.60
CA TYR A 140 20.56 -22.34 11.47
C TYR A 140 21.59 -22.79 12.53
N ASN A 141 21.29 -23.88 13.24
CA ASN A 141 22.25 -24.55 14.11
C ASN A 141 21.92 -26.04 14.22
N THR A 142 22.62 -26.85 13.42
CA THR A 142 22.40 -28.31 13.33
C THR A 142 22.83 -29.09 14.57
N SER A 143 23.63 -28.47 15.45
CA SER A 143 24.11 -29.09 16.70
C SER A 143 23.26 -28.71 17.92
N PHE A 144 22.31 -27.80 17.77
CA PHE A 144 21.46 -27.32 18.84
C PHE A 144 20.06 -27.93 18.76
N TRP A 145 19.69 -28.70 19.79
CA TRP A 145 18.39 -29.39 19.85
C TRP A 145 17.19 -28.43 19.74
N GLY A 146 17.30 -27.20 20.25
CA GLY A 146 16.20 -26.25 20.25
C GLY A 146 15.77 -25.75 18.86
N SER A 147 16.68 -25.75 17.89
CA SER A 147 16.38 -25.51 16.47
C SER A 147 16.06 -26.82 15.74
N GLU A 148 16.83 -27.89 16.02
CA GLU A 148 16.68 -29.17 15.32
C GLU A 148 15.31 -29.83 15.55
N MET A 149 14.69 -29.63 16.71
CA MET A 149 13.40 -30.25 17.02
C MET A 149 12.24 -29.85 16.10
N TRP A 150 12.41 -28.79 15.29
CA TRP A 150 11.43 -28.31 14.33
C TRP A 150 11.64 -28.84 12.90
N ASN A 151 12.77 -29.50 12.64
CA ASN A 151 13.05 -30.11 11.34
C ASN A 151 12.26 -31.41 11.16
N ALA A 152 11.83 -31.67 9.92
CA ALA A 152 11.17 -32.93 9.56
C ALA A 152 12.01 -34.14 10.01
N ASN A 153 11.39 -35.06 10.74
CA ASN A 153 12.01 -36.25 11.33
C ASN A 153 11.67 -37.55 10.59
N THR A 154 11.02 -37.45 9.43
CA THR A 154 10.74 -38.54 8.50
C THR A 154 11.28 -38.19 7.11
N GLN A 155 11.29 -39.15 6.20
CA GLN A 155 11.70 -38.90 4.82
C GLN A 155 10.80 -37.84 4.17
N ILE A 156 11.40 -36.95 3.38
CA ILE A 156 10.69 -35.87 2.68
C ILE A 156 10.29 -36.38 1.29
N SER A 157 9.02 -36.17 0.91
CA SER A 157 8.47 -36.59 -0.39
C SER A 157 7.33 -35.67 -0.84
N GLU A 158 7.02 -35.67 -2.13
CA GLU A 158 5.79 -35.07 -2.67
C GLU A 158 4.56 -35.97 -2.41
N ASP A 159 4.76 -37.29 -2.34
CA ASP A 159 3.75 -38.21 -1.80
C ASP A 159 3.74 -38.09 -0.27
N CYS A 160 2.95 -37.11 0.23
CA CYS A 160 2.97 -36.70 1.63
C CYS A 160 1.60 -36.40 2.25
N LEU A 161 0.48 -36.53 1.53
CA LEU A 161 -0.87 -36.17 2.01
C LEU A 161 -1.48 -37.26 2.93
N TYR A 162 -0.95 -37.31 4.15
CA TYR A 162 -1.27 -38.27 5.19
C TYR A 162 -1.69 -37.61 6.51
N LEU A 163 -2.38 -38.36 7.36
CA LEU A 163 -2.74 -37.93 8.72
C LEU A 163 -2.41 -38.99 9.77
N ASN A 164 -2.25 -38.57 11.02
CA ASN A 164 -2.12 -39.47 12.17
C ASN A 164 -3.31 -39.32 13.11
N ILE A 165 -3.69 -40.42 13.77
CA ILE A 165 -4.84 -40.51 14.66
C ILE A 165 -4.43 -41.17 15.98
N TRP A 166 -4.76 -40.52 17.10
CA TRP A 166 -4.69 -41.10 18.44
C TRP A 166 -6.10 -41.17 19.02
N ALA A 167 -6.54 -42.37 19.40
CA ALA A 167 -7.87 -42.61 19.95
C ALA A 167 -7.78 -43.49 21.20
N PRO A 168 -8.61 -43.26 22.24
CA PRO A 168 -8.76 -44.23 23.32
C PRO A 168 -9.27 -45.58 22.79
N ALA A 169 -8.84 -46.71 23.37
CA ALA A 169 -9.32 -48.03 22.92
C ALA A 169 -10.82 -48.23 23.17
N ASP A 170 -11.37 -47.54 24.18
CA ASP A 170 -12.78 -47.46 24.56
C ASP A 170 -13.52 -46.28 23.90
N ALA A 171 -12.98 -45.71 22.81
CA ALA A 171 -13.55 -44.54 22.16
C ALA A 171 -14.96 -44.80 21.64
N TYR A 172 -15.91 -43.97 22.07
CA TYR A 172 -17.26 -43.93 21.54
C TYR A 172 -17.79 -42.50 21.55
N ASN A 173 -18.25 -42.03 20.39
CA ASN A 173 -18.89 -40.73 20.23
C ASN A 173 -18.05 -39.53 20.76
N LEU A 174 -16.72 -39.61 20.62
CA LEU A 174 -15.79 -38.64 21.19
C LEU A 174 -15.58 -37.39 20.31
N THR A 175 -15.25 -36.28 20.95
CA THR A 175 -14.77 -35.06 20.27
C THR A 175 -13.44 -35.31 19.57
N VAL A 176 -13.31 -34.79 18.36
CA VAL A 176 -12.13 -34.90 17.50
C VAL A 176 -11.44 -33.53 17.46
N MET A 177 -10.16 -33.49 17.83
CA MET A 177 -9.32 -32.31 17.77
C MET A 177 -8.33 -32.46 16.61
N VAL A 178 -8.40 -31.56 15.63
CA VAL A 178 -7.58 -31.61 14.41
C VAL A 178 -6.51 -30.52 14.46
N TRP A 179 -5.24 -30.92 14.37
CA TRP A 179 -4.07 -30.04 14.46
C TRP A 179 -3.55 -29.63 13.08
N PHE A 180 -3.41 -28.32 12.88
CA PHE A 180 -2.64 -27.72 11.79
C PHE A 180 -1.34 -27.14 12.35
N PHE A 181 -0.20 -27.64 11.88
CA PHE A 181 1.12 -27.21 12.36
C PHE A 181 1.53 -25.82 11.82
N GLY A 182 2.51 -25.19 12.45
CA GLY A 182 3.06 -23.88 12.07
C GLY A 182 4.18 -23.96 11.01
N GLY A 183 5.21 -23.13 11.14
CA GLY A 183 6.40 -23.21 10.25
C GLY A 183 6.36 -22.30 9.01
N GLY A 184 5.58 -21.22 9.05
CA GLY A 184 5.60 -20.15 8.04
C GLY A 184 5.17 -20.58 6.63
N PHE A 185 4.41 -21.67 6.52
CA PHE A 185 4.01 -22.32 5.27
C PHE A 185 5.16 -22.94 4.45
N TYR A 186 6.40 -22.95 4.94
CA TYR A 186 7.54 -23.54 4.23
C TYR A 186 8.16 -24.76 4.94
N SER A 187 7.83 -24.98 6.21
CA SER A 187 8.35 -26.10 7.02
C SER A 187 7.30 -26.64 7.99
N GLY A 188 7.57 -27.82 8.55
CA GLY A 188 6.75 -28.49 9.55
C GLY A 188 6.26 -29.88 9.11
N SER A 189 5.85 -30.69 10.09
CA SER A 189 5.32 -32.03 9.83
C SER A 189 4.48 -32.53 11.01
N PRO A 190 3.40 -33.31 10.79
CA PRO A 190 2.64 -33.97 11.84
C PRO A 190 3.43 -35.08 12.56
N SER A 191 4.55 -35.55 12.01
CA SER A 191 5.40 -36.58 12.64
C SER A 191 6.34 -36.02 13.72
N LEU A 192 6.46 -34.70 13.86
CA LEU A 192 7.33 -34.10 14.88
C LEU A 192 6.94 -34.56 16.29
N SER A 193 7.94 -34.93 17.09
CA SER A 193 7.76 -35.52 18.43
C SER A 193 7.00 -34.61 19.41
N ILE A 194 7.01 -33.30 19.18
CA ILE A 194 6.28 -32.32 19.99
C ILE A 194 4.75 -32.39 19.78
N TYR A 195 4.29 -32.93 18.65
CA TYR A 195 2.86 -33.09 18.31
C TYR A 195 2.29 -34.46 18.66
N ASP A 196 2.96 -35.20 19.55
CA ASP A 196 2.50 -36.51 19.99
C ASP A 196 1.18 -36.41 20.78
N GLY A 197 0.09 -36.87 20.16
CA GLY A 197 -1.27 -36.80 20.71
C GLY A 197 -1.57 -37.72 21.88
N ARG A 198 -0.64 -38.61 22.32
CA ARG A 198 -0.91 -39.64 23.34
C ARG A 198 -1.35 -39.06 24.69
N ALA A 199 -0.67 -38.03 25.19
CA ALA A 199 -0.98 -37.46 26.49
C ALA A 199 -2.32 -36.71 26.50
N LEU A 200 -2.62 -35.95 25.43
CA LEU A 200 -3.89 -35.26 25.28
C LEU A 200 -5.06 -36.25 25.19
N THR A 201 -4.90 -37.29 24.36
CA THR A 201 -5.85 -38.41 24.18
C THR A 201 -6.12 -39.13 25.50
N SER A 202 -5.07 -39.62 26.17
CA SER A 202 -5.16 -40.41 27.41
C SER A 202 -5.76 -39.61 28.57
N THR A 203 -5.35 -38.36 28.75
CA THR A 203 -5.77 -37.57 29.93
C THR A 203 -7.10 -36.86 29.76
N GLN A 204 -7.50 -36.49 28.53
CA GLN A 204 -8.69 -35.68 28.30
C GLN A 204 -9.88 -36.43 27.69
N ASN A 205 -9.67 -37.67 27.24
CA ASN A 205 -10.68 -38.49 26.56
C ASN A 205 -11.22 -37.79 25.31
N VAL A 206 -10.31 -37.53 24.36
CA VAL A 206 -10.56 -36.93 23.03
C VAL A 206 -9.82 -37.76 21.99
N ILE A 207 -10.23 -37.66 20.72
CA ILE A 207 -9.44 -38.15 19.60
C ILE A 207 -8.59 -36.98 19.08
N VAL A 208 -7.30 -37.20 18.88
CA VAL A 208 -6.40 -36.21 18.28
C VAL A 208 -6.08 -36.66 16.86
N VAL A 209 -6.19 -35.76 15.90
CA VAL A 209 -5.78 -35.96 14.51
C VAL A 209 -4.81 -34.85 14.16
N ASN A 210 -3.70 -35.16 13.50
CA ASN A 210 -2.87 -34.14 12.87
C ASN A 210 -2.63 -34.49 11.40
N ILE A 211 -2.47 -33.48 10.56
CA ILE A 211 -2.49 -33.66 9.10
C ILE A 211 -1.23 -33.06 8.46
N ASN A 212 -0.76 -33.70 7.39
CA ASN A 212 0.16 -33.08 6.43
C ASN A 212 -0.61 -32.21 5.43
N TYR A 213 0.05 -31.18 4.91
CA TYR A 213 -0.41 -30.38 3.78
C TYR A 213 0.81 -29.86 3.01
N ARG A 214 0.65 -29.58 1.70
CA ARG A 214 1.74 -29.07 0.87
C ARG A 214 2.22 -27.69 1.35
N LEU A 215 3.53 -27.50 1.28
CA LEU A 215 4.25 -26.31 1.76
C LEU A 215 4.94 -25.59 0.58
N GLY A 216 5.38 -24.36 0.82
CA GLY A 216 6.14 -23.54 -0.13
C GLY A 216 5.46 -23.45 -1.50
N PRO A 217 6.21 -23.54 -2.61
CA PRO A 217 5.64 -23.42 -3.95
C PRO A 217 4.66 -24.58 -4.29
N PHE A 218 4.79 -25.75 -3.66
CA PHE A 218 3.84 -26.86 -3.89
C PHE A 218 2.46 -26.56 -3.31
N GLY A 219 2.40 -25.79 -2.22
CA GLY A 219 1.16 -25.41 -1.55
C GLY A 219 0.58 -24.08 -2.02
N PHE A 220 1.42 -23.16 -2.51
CA PHE A 220 1.03 -21.73 -2.61
C PHE A 220 1.57 -21.01 -3.86
N LEU A 221 2.01 -21.72 -4.90
CA LEU A 221 2.38 -21.12 -6.19
C LEU A 221 1.17 -20.46 -6.88
N TYR A 222 1.35 -19.25 -7.40
CA TYR A 222 0.30 -18.46 -8.06
C TYR A 222 0.77 -17.86 -9.38
N LEU A 223 0.20 -18.32 -10.49
CA LEU A 223 0.49 -17.81 -11.85
C LEU A 223 -0.78 -17.35 -12.57
N ASP A 224 -1.85 -17.05 -11.83
CA ASP A 224 -3.18 -16.71 -12.39
C ASP A 224 -3.65 -17.73 -13.46
N HIS A 225 -3.39 -19.01 -13.20
CA HIS A 225 -3.64 -20.10 -14.13
C HIS A 225 -4.36 -21.26 -13.41
N PRO A 226 -5.28 -21.99 -14.06
CA PRO A 226 -6.06 -23.06 -13.41
C PRO A 226 -5.22 -24.15 -12.74
N ASP A 227 -4.02 -24.43 -13.28
CA ASP A 227 -3.08 -25.41 -12.73
C ASP A 227 -2.10 -24.84 -11.67
N ALA A 228 -2.08 -23.53 -11.45
CA ALA A 228 -1.34 -22.86 -10.38
C ALA A 228 -2.14 -21.67 -9.81
N PRO A 229 -3.32 -21.92 -9.21
CA PRO A 229 -4.23 -20.87 -8.76
C PRO A 229 -3.95 -20.39 -7.33
N GLY A 230 -2.87 -20.85 -6.68
CA GLY A 230 -2.60 -20.61 -5.26
C GLY A 230 -3.37 -21.53 -4.30
N ASN A 231 -3.00 -21.50 -3.02
CA ASN A 231 -3.74 -22.10 -1.89
C ASN A 231 -4.02 -23.62 -1.94
N MET A 232 -3.23 -24.39 -2.67
CA MET A 232 -3.29 -25.86 -2.67
C MET A 232 -3.10 -26.47 -1.28
N GLY A 233 -2.21 -25.91 -0.45
CA GLY A 233 -2.02 -26.36 0.93
C GLY A 233 -3.28 -26.23 1.79
N LEU A 234 -4.11 -25.20 1.56
CA LEU A 234 -5.39 -25.03 2.25
C LEU A 234 -6.46 -26.00 1.74
N LEU A 235 -6.45 -26.32 0.44
CA LEU A 235 -7.31 -27.36 -0.12
C LEU A 235 -6.94 -28.76 0.37
N ASP A 236 -5.66 -29.03 0.63
CA ASP A 236 -5.21 -30.27 1.27
C ASP A 236 -5.81 -30.39 2.68
N GLN A 237 -5.77 -29.30 3.45
CA GLN A 237 -6.38 -29.23 4.79
C GLN A 237 -7.91 -29.42 4.73
N GLN A 238 -8.58 -28.78 3.76
CA GLN A 238 -10.03 -28.91 3.58
C GLN A 238 -10.43 -30.35 3.22
N LEU A 239 -9.69 -30.99 2.32
CA LEU A 239 -9.93 -32.38 1.95
C LEU A 239 -9.71 -33.34 3.14
N ALA A 240 -8.68 -33.10 3.96
CA ALA A 240 -8.47 -33.88 5.18
C ALA A 240 -9.63 -33.72 6.17
N LEU A 241 -10.20 -32.52 6.33
CA LEU A 241 -11.39 -32.31 7.16
C LEU A 241 -12.61 -33.07 6.64
N HIS A 242 -12.83 -33.11 5.32
CA HIS A 242 -13.86 -33.94 4.70
C HIS A 242 -13.62 -35.43 4.98
N TRP A 243 -12.39 -35.91 4.81
CA TRP A 243 -12.02 -37.30 5.11
C TRP A 243 -12.30 -37.65 6.57
N ILE A 244 -11.95 -36.77 7.52
CA ILE A 244 -12.20 -36.95 8.95
C ILE A 244 -13.70 -37.07 9.19
N ARG A 245 -14.52 -36.17 8.66
CA ARG A 245 -15.99 -36.26 8.82
C ARG A 245 -16.57 -37.56 8.26
N GLN A 246 -15.99 -38.10 7.19
CA GLN A 246 -16.48 -39.33 6.56
C GLN A 246 -16.05 -40.61 7.26
N ASN A 247 -14.91 -40.62 7.97
CA ASN A 247 -14.25 -41.84 8.46
C ASN A 247 -14.03 -41.90 9.98
N ILE A 248 -14.09 -40.78 10.71
CA ILE A 248 -13.67 -40.76 12.12
C ILE A 248 -14.55 -41.59 13.06
N VAL A 249 -15.76 -41.97 12.60
CA VAL A 249 -16.67 -42.88 13.31
C VAL A 249 -16.02 -44.24 13.55
N SER A 250 -15.25 -44.77 12.57
CA SER A 250 -14.51 -46.03 12.72
C SER A 250 -13.49 -46.01 13.86
N PHE A 251 -13.05 -44.81 14.27
CA PHE A 251 -12.10 -44.61 15.37
C PHE A 251 -12.79 -44.21 16.68
N GLY A 252 -14.13 -44.27 16.74
CA GLY A 252 -14.93 -43.89 17.90
C GLY A 252 -15.19 -42.38 18.02
N GLY A 253 -14.91 -41.60 16.97
CA GLY A 253 -15.13 -40.16 16.92
C GLY A 253 -16.53 -39.77 16.46
N ASN A 254 -16.97 -38.59 16.87
CA ASN A 254 -18.21 -37.99 16.39
C ASN A 254 -17.92 -36.96 15.28
N PRO A 255 -18.41 -37.16 14.05
CA PRO A 255 -18.17 -36.24 12.92
C PRO A 255 -18.82 -34.86 13.10
N ASP A 256 -19.79 -34.72 14.01
CA ASP A 256 -20.42 -33.45 14.38
C ASP A 256 -19.77 -32.75 15.58
N LYS A 257 -18.72 -33.34 16.15
CA LYS A 257 -17.91 -32.78 17.25
C LYS A 257 -16.43 -32.65 16.84
N VAL A 258 -16.19 -32.11 15.64
CA VAL A 258 -14.86 -31.76 15.15
C VAL A 258 -14.51 -30.34 15.60
N SER A 259 -13.31 -30.18 16.16
CA SER A 259 -12.70 -28.90 16.50
C SER A 259 -11.30 -28.82 15.90
N VAL A 260 -10.92 -27.66 15.37
CA VAL A 260 -9.59 -27.43 14.80
C VAL A 260 -8.75 -26.61 15.77
N PHE A 261 -7.44 -26.85 15.78
CA PHE A 261 -6.49 -26.04 16.53
C PHE A 261 -5.17 -25.97 15.78
N GLY A 262 -4.47 -24.84 15.86
CA GLY A 262 -3.26 -24.64 15.09
C GLY A 262 -2.43 -23.50 15.61
N GLN A 263 -1.15 -23.50 15.23
CA GLN A 263 -0.17 -22.50 15.65
C GLN A 263 0.49 -21.82 14.46
N SER A 264 0.77 -20.52 14.58
CA SER A 264 1.41 -19.72 13.54
C SER A 264 0.68 -19.85 12.20
N ALA A 265 1.37 -20.30 11.14
CA ALA A 265 0.77 -20.61 9.84
C ALA A 265 -0.49 -21.51 9.94
N GLY A 266 -0.50 -22.50 10.83
CA GLY A 266 -1.68 -23.34 11.08
C GLY A 266 -2.86 -22.58 11.71
N ALA A 267 -2.60 -21.55 12.52
CA ALA A 267 -3.64 -20.66 13.04
C ALA A 267 -4.18 -19.73 11.93
N ALA A 268 -3.29 -19.20 11.07
CA ALA A 268 -3.70 -18.42 9.89
C ALA A 268 -4.54 -19.26 8.90
N SER A 269 -4.17 -20.53 8.69
CA SER A 269 -4.98 -21.52 7.98
C SER A 269 -6.39 -21.66 8.55
N ILE A 270 -6.53 -21.70 9.88
CA ILE A 270 -7.87 -21.76 10.52
C ILE A 270 -8.68 -20.51 10.20
N VAL A 271 -8.08 -19.31 10.23
CA VAL A 271 -8.78 -18.08 9.82
C VAL A 271 -9.22 -18.15 8.36
N ALA A 272 -8.37 -18.67 7.46
CA ALA A 272 -8.73 -18.91 6.07
C ALA A 272 -9.92 -19.88 5.94
N HIS A 273 -9.95 -20.96 6.74
CA HIS A 273 -11.09 -21.88 6.80
C HIS A 273 -12.36 -21.27 7.41
N LEU A 274 -12.27 -20.22 8.24
CA LEU A 274 -13.45 -19.48 8.68
C LEU A 274 -14.10 -18.74 7.51
N ILE A 275 -13.31 -18.22 6.57
CA ILE A 275 -13.80 -17.47 5.40
C ILE A 275 -14.30 -18.42 4.30
N ALA A 276 -13.54 -19.48 4.01
CA ALA A 276 -13.76 -20.36 2.89
C ALA A 276 -15.14 -21.05 2.91
N PRO A 277 -15.98 -20.88 1.85
CA PRO A 277 -17.31 -21.48 1.79
C PRO A 277 -17.30 -23.01 1.92
N GLY A 278 -16.33 -23.69 1.31
CA GLY A 278 -16.18 -25.15 1.36
C GLY A 278 -15.84 -25.71 2.75
N SER A 279 -15.47 -24.84 3.70
CA SER A 279 -15.13 -25.24 5.07
C SER A 279 -16.31 -25.12 6.04
N ARG A 280 -17.44 -24.54 5.60
CA ARG A 280 -18.63 -24.34 6.43
C ARG A 280 -19.19 -25.69 6.91
N GLY A 281 -19.42 -25.80 8.21
CA GLY A 281 -19.93 -27.03 8.84
C GLY A 281 -18.88 -28.13 9.08
N LEU A 282 -17.61 -27.94 8.70
CA LEU A 282 -16.58 -28.95 8.93
C LEU A 282 -16.10 -29.03 10.39
N PHE A 283 -16.20 -27.94 11.15
CA PHE A 283 -15.83 -27.86 12.56
C PHE A 283 -16.70 -26.85 13.32
N LYS A 284 -16.76 -26.98 14.65
CA LYS A 284 -17.59 -26.13 15.54
C LYS A 284 -16.80 -25.23 16.48
N ASN A 285 -15.58 -25.61 16.82
CA ASN A 285 -14.71 -24.81 17.69
C ASN A 285 -13.32 -24.72 17.06
N ALA A 286 -12.67 -23.58 17.19
CA ALA A 286 -11.34 -23.31 16.66
C ALA A 286 -10.43 -22.67 17.72
N ILE A 287 -9.19 -23.16 17.82
CA ILE A 287 -8.17 -22.61 18.72
C ILE A 287 -7.00 -22.08 17.88
N LEU A 288 -6.73 -20.78 18.00
CA LEU A 288 -5.74 -20.06 17.20
C LEU A 288 -4.59 -19.62 18.10
N GLN A 289 -3.39 -20.11 17.80
CA GLN A 289 -2.19 -19.84 18.59
C GLN A 289 -1.21 -18.99 17.78
N SER A 290 -1.17 -17.69 18.06
CA SER A 290 -0.24 -16.71 17.43
C SER A 290 -0.35 -16.62 15.90
N GLY A 291 -1.56 -16.57 15.33
CA GLY A 291 -1.73 -16.37 13.88
C GLY A 291 -3.10 -15.83 13.46
N SER A 292 -3.10 -14.98 12.44
CA SER A 292 -4.22 -14.28 11.81
C SER A 292 -3.91 -14.00 10.33
N LEU A 293 -4.92 -13.73 9.49
CA LEU A 293 -4.68 -13.27 8.11
C LEU A 293 -4.34 -11.78 7.99
N GLU A 294 -4.42 -10.99 9.06
CA GLU A 294 -3.87 -9.62 9.06
C GLU A 294 -2.35 -9.59 9.27
N ASN A 295 -1.76 -10.71 9.67
CA ASN A 295 -0.31 -10.82 9.75
C ASN A 295 0.29 -10.74 8.34
N THR A 296 1.20 -9.80 8.11
CA THR A 296 1.82 -9.56 6.79
C THR A 296 2.64 -10.75 6.27
N TRP A 297 3.09 -11.61 7.17
CA TRP A 297 3.79 -12.85 6.81
C TRP A 297 2.85 -13.97 6.35
N ALA A 298 1.55 -13.87 6.62
CA ALA A 298 0.61 -14.98 6.43
C ALA A 298 -0.12 -14.95 5.08
N ILE A 299 -0.22 -13.79 4.42
CA ILE A 299 -1.02 -13.59 3.22
C ILE A 299 -0.37 -12.61 2.24
N ASN A 300 -0.43 -12.90 0.93
CA ASN A 300 -0.03 -12.00 -0.15
C ASN A 300 -1.24 -11.62 -1.01
N SER A 301 -1.19 -10.44 -1.64
CA SER A 301 -2.05 -10.12 -2.79
C SER A 301 -1.72 -11.04 -3.98
N PRO A 302 -2.68 -11.31 -4.88
CA PRO A 302 -2.42 -11.90 -6.19
C PRO A 302 -1.21 -11.29 -6.90
N PHE A 303 -1.09 -9.95 -6.87
CA PHE A 303 0.05 -9.24 -7.46
C PHE A 303 1.40 -9.67 -6.85
N ARG A 304 1.55 -9.59 -5.51
CA ARG A 304 2.81 -9.96 -4.83
C ARG A 304 3.08 -11.45 -4.96
N ALA A 305 2.06 -12.30 -4.94
CA ALA A 305 2.19 -13.74 -5.14
C ALA A 305 2.66 -14.10 -6.57
N ASN A 306 2.13 -13.40 -7.58
CA ASN A 306 2.54 -13.55 -8.98
C ASN A 306 3.99 -13.11 -9.18
N GLN A 307 4.37 -11.93 -8.65
CA GLN A 307 5.76 -11.43 -8.72
C GLN A 307 6.78 -12.42 -8.13
N LYS A 308 6.47 -13.04 -6.97
CA LYS A 308 7.33 -14.08 -6.37
C LYS A 308 7.38 -15.34 -7.23
N SER A 309 6.27 -15.71 -7.87
CA SER A 309 6.19 -16.86 -8.76
C SER A 309 6.96 -16.65 -10.06
N GLU A 310 6.87 -15.46 -10.67
CA GLU A 310 7.69 -15.07 -11.83
C GLU A 310 9.18 -15.09 -11.49
N LYS A 311 9.55 -14.58 -10.30
CA LYS A 311 10.96 -14.65 -9.88
C LYS A 311 11.45 -16.08 -9.72
N LEU A 312 10.60 -16.97 -9.18
CA LEU A 312 10.93 -18.40 -9.11
C LEU A 312 11.09 -19.01 -10.50
N LEU A 313 10.23 -18.67 -11.47
CA LEU A 313 10.34 -19.13 -12.86
C LEU A 313 11.69 -18.75 -13.48
N GLU A 314 12.18 -17.53 -13.23
CA GLU A 314 13.52 -17.11 -13.66
C GLU A 314 14.62 -17.96 -13.02
N LEU A 315 14.58 -18.12 -11.69
CA LEU A 315 15.61 -18.81 -10.92
C LEU A 315 15.76 -20.29 -11.29
N VAL A 316 14.69 -20.94 -11.77
CA VAL A 316 14.71 -22.34 -12.21
C VAL A 316 14.75 -22.52 -13.73
N GLY A 317 14.88 -21.43 -14.50
CA GLY A 317 14.95 -21.49 -15.97
C GLY A 317 13.62 -21.85 -16.67
N CYS A 318 12.50 -21.66 -15.98
CA CYS A 318 11.15 -21.94 -16.46
C CYS A 318 10.34 -20.72 -16.88
N ASN A 319 10.94 -19.53 -16.98
CA ASN A 319 10.30 -18.37 -17.61
C ASN A 319 10.18 -18.61 -19.13
N LYS A 320 9.01 -19.08 -19.58
CA LYS A 320 8.71 -19.37 -21.00
C LYS A 320 7.71 -18.35 -21.55
N THR A 321 7.58 -18.31 -22.87
CA THR A 321 6.68 -17.37 -23.57
C THR A 321 5.20 -17.49 -23.20
N THR A 322 4.76 -18.65 -22.71
CA THR A 322 3.39 -18.85 -22.20
C THR A 322 3.40 -19.51 -20.83
N VAL A 323 2.32 -19.32 -20.06
CA VAL A 323 2.18 -19.92 -18.72
C VAL A 323 2.08 -21.44 -18.81
N GLU A 324 1.47 -22.00 -19.85
CA GLU A 324 1.38 -23.45 -20.06
C GLU A 324 2.76 -24.11 -20.25
N ASN A 325 3.64 -23.46 -21.02
CA ASN A 325 5.01 -23.90 -21.20
C ASN A 325 5.83 -23.76 -19.92
N SER A 326 5.60 -22.69 -19.17
CA SER A 326 6.22 -22.46 -17.86
C SER A 326 5.80 -23.54 -16.86
N MET A 327 4.51 -23.90 -16.83
CA MET A 327 3.97 -24.98 -16.00
C MET A 327 4.51 -26.36 -16.38
N THR A 328 4.64 -26.63 -17.68
CA THR A 328 5.24 -27.88 -18.18
C THR A 328 6.70 -27.99 -17.73
N CYS A 329 7.45 -26.90 -17.81
CA CYS A 329 8.82 -26.83 -17.30
C CYS A 329 8.88 -27.03 -15.78
N LEU A 330 8.06 -26.32 -15.01
CA LEU A 330 8.03 -26.41 -13.54
C LEU A 330 7.77 -27.83 -13.04
N ARG A 331 6.93 -28.61 -13.74
CA ARG A 331 6.66 -30.02 -13.40
C ARG A 331 7.90 -30.90 -13.52
N LEU A 332 8.85 -30.56 -14.39
CA LEU A 332 10.11 -31.30 -14.61
C LEU A 332 11.23 -30.90 -13.62
N ILE A 333 11.10 -29.76 -12.95
CA ILE A 333 12.10 -29.30 -11.96
C ILE A 333 12.05 -30.19 -10.72
N SER A 334 13.21 -30.63 -10.22
CA SER A 334 13.24 -31.46 -9.02
C SER A 334 12.65 -30.71 -7.82
N PRO A 335 11.94 -31.40 -6.90
CA PRO A 335 11.38 -30.74 -5.72
C PRO A 335 12.43 -30.04 -4.84
N GLU A 336 13.64 -30.59 -4.76
CA GLU A 336 14.77 -30.02 -4.05
C GLU A 336 15.20 -28.68 -4.65
N GLN A 337 15.45 -28.66 -5.96
CA GLN A 337 15.82 -27.44 -6.67
C GLN A 337 14.74 -26.37 -6.52
N LEU A 338 13.46 -26.75 -6.68
CA LEU A 338 12.35 -25.81 -6.56
C LEU A 338 12.30 -25.16 -5.17
N SER A 339 12.47 -25.95 -4.11
CA SER A 339 12.41 -25.49 -2.72
C SER A 339 13.59 -24.60 -2.35
N LEU A 340 14.80 -25.00 -2.73
CA LEU A 340 16.02 -24.22 -2.46
C LEU A 340 15.99 -22.87 -3.19
N SER A 341 15.54 -22.85 -4.44
CA SER A 341 15.47 -21.61 -5.24
C SER A 341 14.52 -20.56 -4.64
N THR A 342 13.50 -20.96 -3.87
CA THR A 342 12.56 -19.99 -3.28
C THR A 342 13.21 -18.99 -2.32
N TRP A 343 14.31 -19.38 -1.66
CA TRP A 343 15.03 -18.52 -0.72
C TRP A 343 15.95 -17.50 -1.40
N ASN A 344 16.11 -17.57 -2.73
CA ASN A 344 16.83 -16.58 -3.53
C ASN A 344 15.91 -15.45 -4.04
N ILE A 345 14.65 -15.44 -3.62
CA ILE A 345 13.71 -14.34 -3.87
C ILE A 345 14.02 -13.20 -2.90
N SER A 346 13.90 -11.94 -3.37
CA SER A 346 14.04 -10.78 -2.49
C SER A 346 12.89 -10.70 -1.50
N LEU A 347 13.22 -10.85 -0.21
CA LEU A 347 12.29 -10.88 0.91
C LEU A 347 12.68 -9.84 1.96
N THR A 348 11.67 -9.34 2.64
CA THR A 348 11.80 -8.39 3.75
C THR A 348 11.77 -9.11 5.11
N TYR A 349 11.95 -8.36 6.20
CA TYR A 349 11.98 -8.94 7.54
C TYR A 349 10.67 -9.68 7.84
N LEU A 350 10.81 -10.94 8.26
CA LEU A 350 9.69 -11.85 8.55
C LEU A 350 8.70 -11.99 7.36
N GLU A 351 9.20 -11.93 6.12
CA GLU A 351 8.44 -12.29 4.92
C GLU A 351 8.82 -13.70 4.45
N PHE A 352 7.83 -14.52 4.07
CA PHE A 352 8.07 -15.86 3.54
C PHE A 352 7.86 -15.93 2.01
N PRO A 353 8.58 -16.81 1.29
CA PRO A 353 8.51 -16.91 -0.17
C PRO A 353 7.11 -17.22 -0.71
N PHE A 354 6.41 -18.20 -0.14
CA PHE A 354 5.11 -18.66 -0.64
C PHE A 354 4.17 -18.90 0.54
N VAL A 355 3.11 -18.10 0.62
CA VAL A 355 2.08 -18.10 1.68
C VAL A 355 0.69 -17.97 1.05
N ILE A 356 -0.36 -17.87 1.87
CA ILE A 356 -1.75 -17.77 1.40
C ILE A 356 -1.89 -16.62 0.38
N VAL A 357 -2.58 -16.89 -0.73
CA VAL A 357 -2.96 -15.88 -1.73
C VAL A 357 -4.35 -15.37 -1.36
N SER A 358 -4.54 -14.05 -1.27
CA SER A 358 -5.80 -13.48 -0.76
C SER A 358 -7.02 -13.70 -1.65
N ARG A 359 -6.82 -13.98 -2.95
CA ARG A 359 -7.89 -14.36 -3.88
C ARG A 359 -7.52 -15.62 -4.64
N ASP A 360 -8.40 -16.60 -4.57
CA ASP A 360 -8.36 -17.77 -5.45
C ASP A 360 -9.78 -18.31 -5.65
N ASN A 361 -10.09 -18.71 -6.88
CA ASN A 361 -11.44 -19.15 -7.29
C ASN A 361 -11.80 -20.57 -6.80
N HIS A 362 -11.04 -21.16 -5.88
CA HIS A 362 -11.19 -22.56 -5.50
C HIS A 362 -11.44 -22.77 -4.02
N PHE A 363 -10.63 -22.16 -3.16
CA PHE A 363 -10.73 -22.21 -1.71
C PHE A 363 -11.57 -21.04 -1.19
N PHE A 364 -11.26 -19.79 -1.58
CA PHE A 364 -12.06 -18.62 -1.21
C PHE A 364 -13.27 -18.37 -2.12
N GLY A 365 -13.27 -18.91 -3.34
CA GLY A 365 -14.34 -18.69 -4.31
C GLY A 365 -14.25 -17.27 -4.87
N HIS A 366 -15.31 -16.47 -4.74
CA HIS A 366 -15.32 -15.07 -5.20
C HIS A 366 -14.84 -14.07 -4.15
N LEU A 367 -14.50 -14.55 -2.95
CA LEU A 367 -14.15 -13.70 -1.81
C LEU A 367 -12.66 -13.32 -1.86
N ASP A 368 -12.39 -12.09 -1.45
CA ASP A 368 -11.07 -11.66 -1.04
C ASP A 368 -10.92 -11.89 0.46
N ALA A 369 -9.94 -12.69 0.87
CA ALA A 369 -9.80 -13.10 2.26
C ALA A 369 -9.50 -11.93 3.22
N ARG A 370 -8.78 -10.88 2.78
CA ARG A 370 -8.52 -9.70 3.62
C ARG A 370 -9.77 -8.85 3.74
N ALA A 371 -10.49 -8.64 2.64
CA ALA A 371 -11.76 -7.90 2.65
C ALA A 371 -12.82 -8.62 3.47
N ALA A 372 -13.02 -9.92 3.23
CA ALA A 372 -13.99 -10.75 3.95
C ALA A 372 -13.76 -10.74 5.46
N LEU A 373 -12.49 -10.77 5.91
CA LEU A 373 -12.18 -10.69 7.34
C LEU A 373 -12.58 -9.34 7.95
N ARG A 374 -12.31 -8.22 7.25
CA ARG A 374 -12.61 -6.86 7.72
C ARG A 374 -14.10 -6.49 7.62
N GLU A 375 -14.80 -7.03 6.64
CA GLU A 375 -16.24 -6.82 6.43
C GLU A 375 -17.09 -7.76 7.30
N GLY A 376 -16.46 -8.77 7.92
CA GLY A 376 -17.14 -9.75 8.75
C GLY A 376 -17.82 -10.87 7.96
N ASP A 377 -17.41 -11.12 6.71
CA ASP A 377 -17.91 -12.20 5.85
C ASP A 377 -17.12 -13.50 6.07
N PHE A 378 -17.30 -14.09 7.24
CA PHE A 378 -16.76 -15.41 7.59
C PHE A 378 -17.80 -16.22 8.37
N ASN A 379 -17.54 -17.51 8.57
CA ASN A 379 -18.41 -18.41 9.31
C ASN A 379 -18.49 -18.02 10.80
N ARG A 380 -19.63 -17.44 11.17
CA ARG A 380 -19.94 -16.93 12.50
C ARG A 380 -20.41 -17.98 13.50
N ASP A 381 -20.61 -19.22 13.07
CA ASP A 381 -21.12 -20.30 13.93
C ASP A 381 -20.01 -21.04 14.71
N VAL A 382 -18.75 -20.59 14.59
CA VAL A 382 -17.57 -21.23 15.20
C VAL A 382 -17.14 -20.49 16.47
N ASN A 383 -17.05 -21.20 17.60
CA ASN A 383 -16.48 -20.63 18.82
C ASN A 383 -14.96 -20.54 18.72
N LEU A 384 -14.35 -19.50 19.29
CA LEU A 384 -12.91 -19.23 19.18
C LEU A 384 -12.19 -19.11 20.51
N MET A 385 -11.01 -19.72 20.59
CA MET A 385 -10.02 -19.46 21.62
C MET A 385 -8.74 -18.98 20.95
N ILE A 386 -8.41 -17.70 21.13
CA ILE A 386 -7.28 -17.03 20.48
C ILE A 386 -6.21 -16.77 21.53
N GLY A 387 -4.94 -16.98 21.21
CA GLY A 387 -3.88 -16.62 22.14
C GLY A 387 -2.56 -16.27 21.51
N MET A 388 -1.71 -15.71 22.36
CA MET A 388 -0.39 -15.20 22.03
C MET A 388 0.57 -15.44 23.18
N ASN A 389 1.85 -15.46 22.86
CA ASN A 389 2.95 -15.62 23.81
C ASN A 389 3.47 -14.26 24.29
N LYS A 390 4.17 -14.25 25.42
CA LYS A 390 4.70 -13.02 26.01
C LYS A 390 5.84 -12.42 25.20
N ASP A 391 6.71 -13.30 24.70
CA ASP A 391 8.01 -12.95 24.15
C ASP A 391 8.11 -13.44 22.68
N GLU A 392 7.03 -13.24 21.91
CA GLU A 392 6.88 -13.64 20.48
C GLU A 392 8.09 -13.22 19.63
N GLY A 393 8.54 -11.97 19.78
CA GLY A 393 9.60 -11.39 18.95
C GLY A 393 10.98 -12.01 19.17
N ASN A 394 11.25 -12.60 20.34
CA ASN A 394 12.57 -13.17 20.64
C ASN A 394 12.94 -14.32 19.69
N TYR A 395 11.97 -15.14 19.25
CA TYR A 395 12.25 -16.21 18.29
C TYR A 395 12.81 -15.63 16.98
N TRP A 396 12.11 -14.63 16.41
CA TRP A 396 12.47 -14.03 15.13
C TRP A 396 13.71 -13.15 15.21
N ASN A 397 13.90 -12.44 16.33
CA ASN A 397 15.11 -11.66 16.57
C ASN A 397 16.37 -12.53 16.59
N ILE A 398 16.30 -13.77 17.11
CA ILE A 398 17.44 -14.70 17.10
C ILE A 398 17.76 -15.16 15.66
N TYR A 399 16.73 -15.52 14.89
CA TYR A 399 16.90 -16.03 13.53
C TYR A 399 17.32 -14.95 12.52
N GLN A 400 16.74 -13.75 12.60
CA GLN A 400 16.94 -12.69 11.60
C GLN A 400 17.91 -11.59 12.05
N LEU A 401 18.20 -11.45 13.36
CA LEU A 401 19.17 -10.51 13.91
C LEU A 401 20.22 -11.21 14.81
N PRO A 402 20.84 -12.31 14.35
CA PRO A 402 21.68 -13.18 15.18
C PRO A 402 22.84 -12.42 15.83
N GLN A 403 23.44 -11.43 15.16
CA GLN A 403 24.54 -10.62 15.71
C GLN A 403 24.19 -9.93 17.05
N PHE A 404 22.91 -9.67 17.31
CA PHE A 404 22.44 -8.99 18.51
C PHE A 404 21.83 -9.95 19.52
N PHE A 405 21.07 -10.94 19.05
CA PHE A 405 20.20 -11.78 19.88
C PHE A 405 20.65 -13.24 20.01
N ASP A 406 21.51 -13.78 19.15
CA ASP A 406 22.04 -15.14 19.33
C ASP A 406 23.14 -15.15 20.40
N LYS A 407 22.72 -15.09 21.67
CA LYS A 407 23.59 -14.93 22.84
C LYS A 407 23.14 -15.78 24.01
N ALA A 408 24.12 -16.32 24.75
CA ALA A 408 23.87 -17.02 26.00
C ALA A 408 23.33 -16.09 27.10
N GLU A 409 23.84 -14.86 27.16
CA GLU A 409 23.39 -13.82 28.10
C GLU A 409 22.31 -12.92 27.50
N PRO A 410 21.46 -12.28 28.32
CA PRO A 410 20.44 -11.35 27.82
C PRO A 410 21.05 -10.26 26.92
N PRO A 411 20.48 -10.01 25.73
CA PRO A 411 21.00 -9.00 24.81
C PRO A 411 20.87 -7.59 25.39
N GLU A 412 21.81 -6.74 25.02
CA GLU A 412 21.83 -5.31 25.35
C GLU A 412 22.09 -4.49 24.11
N LEU A 413 21.30 -3.43 23.91
CA LEU A 413 21.37 -2.53 22.77
C LEU A 413 21.59 -1.10 23.26
N THR A 414 22.35 -0.30 22.52
CA THR A 414 22.29 1.17 22.65
C THR A 414 21.00 1.70 22.01
N ARG A 415 20.62 2.96 22.26
CA ARG A 415 19.49 3.61 21.58
C ARG A 415 19.71 3.64 20.08
N HIS A 416 20.92 4.01 19.64
CA HIS A 416 21.26 4.01 18.21
C HIS A 416 21.09 2.63 17.58
N GLN A 417 21.53 1.56 18.26
CA GLN A 417 21.34 0.21 17.75
C GLN A 417 19.87 -0.17 17.68
N PHE A 418 19.06 0.20 18.67
CA PHE A 418 17.62 0.00 18.66
C PHE A 418 16.94 0.73 17.51
N ASP A 419 17.24 2.02 17.32
CA ASP A 419 16.66 2.83 16.25
C ASP A 419 17.05 2.27 14.87
N SER A 420 18.32 1.92 14.67
CA SER A 420 18.82 1.31 13.43
C SER A 420 18.19 -0.07 13.16
N LEU A 421 17.96 -0.86 14.19
CA LEU A 421 17.27 -2.15 14.06
C LEU A 421 15.79 -1.98 13.72
N ILE A 422 15.12 -0.95 14.24
CA ILE A 422 13.76 -0.61 13.81
C ILE A 422 13.77 -0.22 12.33
N ASP A 423 14.73 0.60 11.90
CA ASP A 423 14.83 1.03 10.52
C ASP A 423 15.00 -0.13 9.54
N SER A 424 15.83 -1.12 9.88
CA SER A 424 16.04 -2.30 9.05
C SER A 424 14.86 -3.28 9.10
N THR A 425 14.31 -3.54 10.30
CA THR A 425 13.22 -4.50 10.52
C THR A 425 11.92 -4.04 9.88
N PHE A 426 11.64 -2.74 9.93
CA PHE A 426 10.43 -2.15 9.39
C PHE A 426 10.70 -1.32 8.13
N SER A 427 11.70 -1.70 7.33
CA SER A 427 12.14 -0.93 6.15
C SER A 427 11.07 -0.70 5.09
N ILE A 428 10.05 -1.55 5.01
CA ILE A 428 8.88 -1.37 4.14
C ILE A 428 7.96 -0.25 4.64
N GLN A 429 7.99 0.02 5.95
CA GLN A 429 7.14 1.03 6.56
C GLN A 429 7.71 2.43 6.28
N PRO A 430 6.86 3.42 5.96
CA PRO A 430 7.28 4.81 5.83
C PRO A 430 8.02 5.32 7.07
N ASP A 431 8.94 6.26 6.87
CA ASP A 431 9.81 6.82 7.92
C ASP A 431 9.05 7.38 9.11
N ILE A 432 7.85 7.92 8.85
CA ILE A 432 6.96 8.41 9.91
C ILE A 432 6.46 7.28 10.81
N ILE A 433 6.14 6.10 10.25
CA ILE A 433 5.72 4.92 11.02
C ILE A 433 6.91 4.37 11.80
N ARG A 434 8.10 4.29 11.18
CA ARG A 434 9.34 3.86 11.85
C ARG A 434 9.69 4.79 13.02
N SER A 435 9.58 6.11 12.81
CA SER A 435 9.85 7.12 13.84
C SER A 435 8.82 7.11 14.97
N ALA A 436 7.53 6.96 14.64
CA ALA A 436 6.46 6.82 15.63
C ALA A 436 6.64 5.54 16.46
N ALA A 437 7.04 4.42 15.83
CA ALA A 437 7.31 3.19 16.52
C ALA A 437 8.51 3.32 17.47
N LYS A 438 9.61 3.97 17.04
CA LYS A 438 10.74 4.31 17.94
C LYS A 438 10.27 5.13 19.14
N TYR A 439 9.38 6.10 18.94
CA TYR A 439 8.84 6.93 20.01
C TYR A 439 7.99 6.13 21.00
N ILE A 440 6.96 5.42 20.52
CA ILE A 440 6.00 4.65 21.35
C ILE A 440 6.73 3.57 22.18
N TYR A 441 7.74 2.94 21.59
CA TYR A 441 8.52 1.90 22.24
C TYR A 441 9.77 2.43 22.96
N SER A 442 10.02 3.75 22.96
CA SER A 442 11.07 4.36 23.78
C SER A 442 10.56 4.75 25.17
N ASP A 443 11.48 4.96 26.12
CA ASP A 443 11.15 5.54 27.43
C ASP A 443 11.64 6.99 27.46
N PRO A 444 10.76 7.99 27.65
CA PRO A 444 11.16 9.39 27.75
C PRO A 444 12.08 9.69 28.95
N ASN A 445 12.14 8.81 29.96
CA ASN A 445 13.03 8.95 31.11
C ASN A 445 14.39 8.26 30.94
N CYS A 446 14.60 7.52 29.85
CA CYS A 446 15.83 6.79 29.61
C CYS A 446 16.74 7.60 28.68
N THR A 447 17.53 8.52 29.23
CA THR A 447 18.55 9.25 28.47
C THR A 447 19.71 8.32 28.13
N ASP A 448 19.87 8.01 26.84
CA ASP A 448 21.00 7.21 26.36
C ASP A 448 22.27 8.08 26.26
N HIS A 449 23.22 7.84 27.16
CA HIS A 449 24.58 8.38 27.09
C HIS A 449 25.53 7.40 26.35
N GLY A 450 25.04 6.75 25.29
CA GLY A 450 25.75 5.70 24.53
C GLY A 450 25.88 4.36 25.26
N ARG A 451 25.09 4.10 26.30
CA ARG A 451 25.17 2.88 27.12
C ARG A 451 24.26 1.79 26.57
N LYS A 452 24.78 0.57 26.48
CA LYS A 452 23.96 -0.60 26.16
C LYS A 452 23.03 -0.91 27.33
N THR A 453 21.77 -1.20 27.04
CA THR A 453 20.76 -1.57 28.05
C THR A 453 19.94 -2.77 27.61
N ARG A 454 19.45 -3.54 28.58
CA ARG A 454 18.48 -4.63 28.36
C ARG A 454 17.09 -4.11 28.02
N PHE A 455 16.79 -2.86 28.38
CA PHE A 455 15.51 -2.24 28.11
C PHE A 455 15.25 -2.21 26.60
N TYR A 456 16.16 -1.65 25.82
CA TYR A 456 16.01 -1.54 24.36
C TYR A 456 15.91 -2.91 23.65
N ALA A 457 16.68 -3.91 24.10
CA ALA A 457 16.53 -5.27 23.60
C ALA A 457 15.16 -5.88 23.93
N GLY A 458 14.64 -5.59 25.13
CA GLY A 458 13.27 -5.95 25.52
C GLY A 458 12.20 -5.24 24.70
N GLN A 459 12.41 -3.97 24.34
CA GLN A 459 11.51 -3.23 23.47
C GLN A 459 11.52 -3.77 22.03
N MET A 460 12.66 -4.24 21.54
CA MET A 460 12.75 -4.92 20.24
C MET A 460 11.96 -6.25 20.21
N ASN A 461 11.92 -6.99 21.32
CA ASN A 461 11.03 -8.15 21.44
C ASN A 461 9.55 -7.75 21.41
N GLN A 462 9.17 -6.69 22.13
CA GLN A 462 7.78 -6.22 22.15
C GLN A 462 7.35 -5.73 20.75
N ILE A 463 8.11 -4.85 20.11
CA ILE A 463 7.71 -4.25 18.84
C ILE A 463 7.52 -5.30 17.73
N VAL A 464 8.42 -6.28 17.62
CA VAL A 464 8.31 -7.39 16.66
C VAL A 464 7.13 -8.31 17.01
N GLY A 465 6.99 -8.66 18.30
CA GLY A 465 5.88 -9.50 18.76
C GLY A 465 4.50 -8.85 18.61
N ASP A 466 4.45 -7.52 18.64
CA ASP A 466 3.22 -6.74 18.58
C ASP A 466 2.70 -6.60 17.16
N TYR A 467 3.58 -6.15 16.25
CA TYR A 467 3.24 -5.92 14.85
C TYR A 467 2.95 -7.23 14.08
N PHE A 468 3.71 -8.30 14.34
CA PHE A 468 3.60 -9.53 13.55
C PHE A 468 2.67 -10.60 14.15
N PHE A 469 2.20 -10.45 15.41
CA PHE A 469 1.42 -11.51 16.08
C PHE A 469 0.35 -10.98 17.05
N SER A 470 0.77 -10.27 18.10
CA SER A 470 -0.08 -10.03 19.28
C SER A 470 -1.25 -9.09 18.99
N CYS A 471 -0.98 -7.96 18.33
CA CYS A 471 -2.00 -6.95 18.11
C CYS A 471 -3.04 -7.40 17.08
N ASP A 472 -2.62 -8.12 16.03
CA ASP A 472 -3.54 -8.72 15.06
C ASP A 472 -4.41 -9.82 15.66
N SER A 473 -3.88 -10.60 16.60
CA SER A 473 -4.67 -11.61 17.33
C SER A 473 -5.72 -10.97 18.24
N LEU A 474 -5.38 -9.87 18.92
CA LEU A 474 -6.33 -9.10 19.73
C LEU A 474 -7.40 -8.43 18.87
N TRP A 475 -6.99 -7.85 17.73
CA TRP A 475 -7.91 -7.26 16.78
C TRP A 475 -8.88 -8.30 16.21
N LEU A 476 -8.40 -9.48 15.82
CA LEU A 476 -9.24 -10.57 15.33
C LEU A 476 -10.32 -10.96 16.37
N ALA A 477 -9.93 -11.07 17.64
CA ALA A 477 -10.86 -11.38 18.72
C ALA A 477 -11.95 -10.28 18.86
N ASP A 478 -11.58 -9.02 18.73
CA ASP A 478 -12.52 -7.89 18.78
C ASP A 478 -13.42 -7.82 17.53
N GLN A 479 -12.88 -8.00 16.33
CA GLN A 479 -13.64 -8.00 15.07
C GLN A 479 -14.74 -9.05 15.04
N ILE A 480 -14.42 -10.26 15.50
CA ILE A 480 -15.40 -11.36 15.55
C ILE A 480 -16.48 -11.05 16.58
N ARG A 481 -16.17 -10.32 17.64
CA ARG A 481 -17.16 -9.94 18.66
C ARG A 481 -18.02 -8.75 18.25
N SER A 482 -17.47 -7.77 17.54
CA SER A 482 -18.11 -6.49 17.20
C SER A 482 -19.06 -6.59 16.00
N THR A 483 -18.71 -7.37 14.97
CA THR A 483 -19.51 -7.60 13.75
C THR A 483 -20.84 -8.34 13.99
N HIS A 484 -21.06 -8.86 15.19
CA HIS A 484 -22.32 -9.47 15.63
C HIS A 484 -23.37 -8.49 16.17
N ARG A 485 -23.02 -7.21 16.39
CA ARG A 485 -23.96 -6.23 16.98
C ARG A 485 -25.20 -5.95 16.12
N SER A 486 -25.19 -6.27 14.81
CA SER A 486 -26.35 -6.09 13.91
C SER A 486 -27.11 -7.38 13.54
N SER A 487 -26.72 -8.55 14.06
CA SER A 487 -27.34 -9.84 13.72
C SER A 487 -28.33 -10.31 14.78
N THR A 488 -29.44 -10.92 14.35
CA THR A 488 -30.41 -11.59 15.23
C THR A 488 -29.91 -12.93 15.79
N ARG A 489 -28.74 -13.43 15.33
CA ARG A 489 -28.13 -14.68 15.81
C ARG A 489 -27.26 -14.45 17.04
N LYS A 490 -27.26 -15.41 17.97
CA LYS A 490 -26.38 -15.43 19.14
C LYS A 490 -24.90 -15.39 18.69
N PRO A 491 -24.06 -14.51 19.26
CA PRO A 491 -22.64 -14.44 18.91
C PRO A 491 -21.88 -15.71 19.33
N PRO A 492 -20.80 -16.08 18.62
CA PRO A 492 -19.92 -17.17 19.03
C PRO A 492 -19.19 -16.80 20.32
N ASN A 493 -18.83 -17.81 21.12
CA ASN A 493 -18.02 -17.59 22.30
C ASN A 493 -16.57 -17.30 21.86
N VAL A 494 -16.00 -16.18 22.30
CA VAL A 494 -14.61 -15.81 22.04
C VAL A 494 -13.84 -15.76 23.36
N TYR A 495 -12.69 -16.43 23.45
CA TYR A 495 -11.82 -16.44 24.62
C TYR A 495 -10.40 -16.06 24.23
N VAL A 496 -9.73 -15.22 25.03
CA VAL A 496 -8.34 -14.81 24.77
C VAL A 496 -7.41 -15.30 25.89
N TYR A 497 -6.26 -15.87 25.55
CA TYR A 497 -5.17 -16.15 26.50
C TYR A 497 -3.87 -15.41 26.18
N TYR A 498 -3.10 -15.14 27.24
CA TYR A 498 -1.75 -14.61 27.16
C TYR A 498 -0.78 -15.54 27.89
N PHE A 499 0.06 -16.24 27.14
CA PHE A 499 0.94 -17.28 27.67
C PHE A 499 2.29 -16.71 28.10
N THR A 500 2.68 -16.95 29.36
CA THR A 500 3.87 -16.32 29.96
C THR A 500 4.76 -17.31 30.74
N GLN A 501 4.56 -18.61 30.53
CA GLN A 501 5.30 -19.67 31.21
C GLN A 501 6.57 -20.02 30.43
N SER A 502 7.72 -20.05 31.12
CA SER A 502 8.95 -20.65 30.60
C SER A 502 9.15 -22.04 31.19
N SER A 503 9.54 -23.00 30.35
CA SER A 503 9.84 -24.37 30.76
C SER A 503 11.23 -24.51 31.37
N SER A 504 11.36 -25.39 32.36
CA SER A 504 12.66 -25.79 32.91
C SER A 504 13.47 -26.69 31.97
N ALA A 505 12.83 -27.29 30.98
CA ALA A 505 13.44 -28.08 29.92
C ALA A 505 13.72 -27.26 28.65
N ASN A 506 13.46 -25.95 28.67
CA ASN A 506 13.74 -25.07 27.53
C ASN A 506 15.24 -25.12 27.18
N PRO A 507 15.62 -25.58 25.97
CA PRO A 507 17.02 -25.63 25.57
C PRO A 507 17.60 -24.25 25.26
N TRP A 508 16.76 -23.24 25.01
CA TRP A 508 17.18 -21.88 24.70
C TRP A 508 17.61 -21.11 25.97
N PRO A 509 18.43 -20.05 25.81
CA PRO A 509 18.85 -19.21 26.93
C PRO A 509 17.68 -18.72 27.79
N LYS A 510 17.84 -18.69 29.12
CA LYS A 510 16.75 -18.34 30.06
C LYS A 510 16.09 -16.98 29.80
N TRP A 511 16.79 -16.07 29.14
CA TRP A 511 16.29 -14.73 28.85
C TRP A 511 15.23 -14.71 27.75
N THR A 512 15.15 -15.74 26.90
CA THR A 512 14.20 -15.79 25.77
C THR A 512 12.74 -15.86 26.22
N GLY A 513 12.49 -16.32 27.45
CA GLY A 513 11.18 -16.22 28.09
C GLY A 513 10.17 -17.24 27.56
N ALA A 514 8.96 -16.78 27.23
CA ALA A 514 7.90 -17.57 26.61
C ALA A 514 7.77 -17.11 25.15
N MET A 515 8.61 -17.68 24.30
CA MET A 515 8.76 -17.28 22.89
C MET A 515 7.75 -18.00 21.98
N HIS A 516 7.72 -17.62 20.69
CA HIS A 516 6.75 -18.12 19.72
C HIS A 516 6.64 -19.67 19.72
N GLY A 517 5.43 -20.20 19.90
CA GLY A 517 5.13 -21.65 19.86
C GLY A 517 5.38 -22.43 21.16
N TYR A 518 5.82 -21.77 22.24
CA TYR A 518 6.23 -22.48 23.45
C TYR A 518 5.09 -23.06 24.26
N GLU A 519 3.85 -22.63 24.05
CA GLU A 519 2.72 -23.26 24.70
C GLU A 519 2.43 -24.68 24.16
N ILE A 520 2.90 -25.01 22.95
CA ILE A 520 2.65 -26.29 22.27
C ILE A 520 3.08 -27.47 23.15
N GLU A 521 4.24 -27.39 23.81
CA GLU A 521 4.75 -28.46 24.67
C GLU A 521 3.76 -28.80 25.81
N TYR A 522 3.05 -27.79 26.33
CA TYR A 522 2.05 -27.97 27.38
C TYR A 522 0.72 -28.48 26.84
N VAL A 523 0.34 -28.06 25.62
CA VAL A 523 -0.89 -28.47 24.91
C VAL A 523 -0.85 -29.95 24.54
N PHE A 524 0.28 -30.45 24.04
CA PHE A 524 0.47 -31.86 23.69
C PHE A 524 0.93 -32.73 24.87
N GLY A 525 1.17 -32.14 26.03
CA GLY A 525 1.48 -32.91 27.24
C GLY A 525 2.91 -33.43 27.32
N VAL A 526 3.87 -32.78 26.65
CA VAL A 526 5.30 -33.11 26.69
C VAL A 526 5.84 -33.21 28.13
N PRO A 527 5.46 -32.33 29.09
CA PRO A 527 5.85 -32.51 30.49
C PRO A 527 5.39 -33.82 31.13
N LEU A 528 4.32 -34.44 30.64
CA LEU A 528 3.86 -35.75 31.12
C LEU A 528 4.61 -36.90 30.45
N SER A 529 4.84 -36.80 29.14
CA SER A 529 5.59 -37.79 28.36
C SER A 529 7.05 -37.88 28.79
N TYR A 530 7.66 -36.75 29.16
CA TYR A 530 9.06 -36.66 29.60
C TYR A 530 9.19 -36.16 31.05
N SER A 531 8.40 -36.76 31.94
CA SER A 531 8.24 -36.33 33.34
C SER A 531 9.54 -36.18 34.16
N LYS A 532 10.63 -36.86 33.78
CA LYS A 532 11.94 -36.77 34.43
C LYS A 532 12.68 -35.45 34.15
N ILE A 533 12.41 -34.81 33.02
CA ILE A 533 13.08 -33.58 32.58
C ILE A 533 12.34 -32.34 33.09
N TYR A 534 11.02 -32.44 33.27
CA TYR A 534 10.17 -31.33 33.68
C TYR A 534 9.86 -31.34 35.18
N LYS A 535 9.69 -30.16 35.77
CA LYS A 535 9.31 -30.03 37.18
C LYS A 535 7.88 -30.50 37.41
N ARG A 536 7.59 -31.02 38.62
CA ARG A 536 6.23 -31.45 38.99
C ARG A 536 5.16 -30.37 38.78
N ARG A 537 5.49 -29.10 39.05
CA ARG A 537 4.60 -27.96 38.81
C ARG A 537 4.26 -27.77 37.32
N GLU A 538 5.18 -28.09 36.41
CA GLU A 538 4.99 -27.98 34.95
C GLU A 538 4.13 -29.13 34.44
N GLN A 539 4.26 -30.33 35.03
CA GLN A 539 3.36 -31.45 34.79
C GLN A 539 1.91 -31.10 35.20
N ILE A 540 1.73 -30.50 36.37
CA ILE A 540 0.42 -30.03 36.84
C ILE A 540 -0.12 -28.94 35.91
N PHE A 541 0.72 -27.98 35.52
CA PHE A 541 0.33 -26.92 34.61
C PHE A 541 -0.05 -27.46 33.22
N SER A 542 0.68 -28.43 32.67
CA SER A 542 0.32 -29.09 31.41
C SER A 542 -1.04 -29.79 31.48
N ARG A 543 -1.34 -30.50 32.58
CA ARG A 543 -2.69 -31.07 32.80
C ARG A 543 -3.77 -30.00 32.79
N LYS A 544 -3.48 -28.82 33.34
CA LYS A 544 -4.39 -27.67 33.36
C LYS A 544 -4.62 -27.13 31.94
N ILE A 545 -3.56 -26.92 31.17
CA ILE A 545 -3.61 -26.47 29.77
C ILE A 545 -4.40 -27.46 28.90
N MET A 546 -4.08 -28.75 28.97
CA MET A 546 -4.82 -29.78 28.24
C MET A 546 -6.31 -29.82 28.60
N GLN A 547 -6.66 -29.59 29.87
CA GLN A 547 -8.07 -29.48 30.27
C GLN A 547 -8.77 -28.28 29.64
N PHE A 548 -8.14 -27.11 29.59
CA PHE A 548 -8.72 -25.93 28.94
C PHE A 548 -8.94 -26.17 27.44
N TRP A 549 -7.94 -26.71 26.74
CA TRP A 549 -8.03 -27.00 25.30
C TRP A 549 -9.10 -28.05 25.00
N ALA A 550 -9.11 -29.16 25.75
CA ALA A 550 -10.08 -30.22 25.52
C ALA A 550 -11.51 -29.84 25.93
N SER A 551 -11.69 -29.07 27.01
CA SER A 551 -13.03 -28.59 27.39
C SER A 551 -13.58 -27.59 26.38
N PHE A 552 -12.73 -26.71 25.85
CA PHE A 552 -13.10 -25.81 24.76
C PHE A 552 -13.46 -26.57 23.49
N ALA A 553 -12.64 -27.54 23.07
CA ALA A 553 -12.96 -28.39 21.91
C ALA A 553 -14.28 -29.17 22.08
N LYS A 554 -14.61 -29.61 23.30
CA LYS A 554 -15.86 -30.33 23.59
C LYS A 554 -17.09 -29.44 23.57
N ASN A 555 -16.98 -28.26 24.21
CA ASN A 555 -18.14 -27.51 24.68
C ASN A 555 -18.16 -26.04 24.21
N GLY A 556 -17.13 -25.58 23.50
CA GLY A 556 -16.97 -24.16 23.14
C GLY A 556 -16.67 -23.24 24.33
N THR A 557 -16.26 -23.78 25.50
CA THR A 557 -15.90 -23.00 26.69
C THR A 557 -14.72 -23.64 27.44
N PRO A 558 -13.65 -22.91 27.79
CA PRO A 558 -12.51 -23.46 28.52
C PRO A 558 -12.80 -23.53 30.03
N ARG A 559 -12.76 -24.74 30.62
CA ARG A 559 -13.09 -25.01 32.03
C ARG A 559 -12.20 -26.08 32.66
N LEU A 560 -11.99 -25.98 33.98
CA LEU A 560 -11.32 -27.00 34.79
C LEU A 560 -12.34 -27.95 35.44
N ARG A 561 -11.99 -29.23 35.59
CA ARG A 561 -12.92 -30.26 36.12
C ARG A 561 -13.08 -30.25 37.65
N VAL A 562 -12.06 -29.83 38.42
CA VAL A 562 -11.99 -30.11 39.87
C VAL A 562 -11.37 -28.94 40.65
N LEU A 563 -12.09 -27.86 40.92
CA LEU A 563 -11.82 -26.92 42.03
C LEU A 563 -13.12 -26.22 42.46
N LYS A 564 -13.44 -26.24 43.77
CA LYS A 564 -14.65 -25.67 44.42
C LYS A 564 -14.73 -24.13 44.41
N ASN A 565 -13.84 -23.46 43.68
CA ASN A 565 -13.96 -22.09 43.21
C ASN A 565 -13.40 -22.11 41.78
N SER A 566 -14.25 -22.43 40.80
CA SER A 566 -13.82 -22.55 39.41
C SER A 566 -13.21 -21.22 38.96
N GLU A 567 -11.92 -21.20 38.62
CA GLU A 567 -11.33 -20.09 37.86
C GLU A 567 -12.16 -19.92 36.58
N HIS A 568 -13.09 -18.96 36.60
CA HIS A 568 -13.97 -18.67 35.48
C HIS A 568 -13.13 -17.99 34.41
N TRP A 569 -13.07 -18.57 33.21
CA TRP A 569 -12.45 -17.91 32.08
C TRP A 569 -13.48 -16.99 31.44
N PRO A 570 -13.31 -15.65 31.53
CA PRO A 570 -14.29 -14.72 30.98
C PRO A 570 -14.28 -14.76 29.46
N GLU A 571 -15.47 -14.67 28.86
CA GLU A 571 -15.60 -14.41 27.43
C GLU A 571 -15.01 -13.02 27.11
N PHE A 572 -14.31 -12.90 26.00
CA PHE A 572 -13.70 -11.66 25.53
C PHE A 572 -14.78 -10.76 24.91
N ASN A 573 -15.37 -9.91 25.74
CA ASN A 573 -16.41 -8.97 25.35
C ASN A 573 -16.41 -7.71 26.23
N GLU A 574 -17.24 -6.75 25.85
CA GLU A 574 -17.42 -5.47 26.54
C GLU A 574 -17.89 -5.66 27.99
N GLN A 575 -18.82 -6.58 28.26
CA GLN A 575 -19.32 -6.85 29.62
C GLN A 575 -18.22 -7.32 30.57
N ASN A 576 -17.24 -8.07 30.05
CA ASN A 576 -16.09 -8.56 30.80
C ASN A 576 -14.86 -7.66 30.68
N HIS A 577 -15.01 -6.43 30.14
CA HIS A 577 -13.93 -5.47 29.93
C HIS A 577 -12.75 -6.01 29.11
N TYR A 578 -13.01 -6.83 28.09
CA TYR A 578 -11.98 -7.36 27.17
C TYR A 578 -10.76 -7.98 27.89
N ARG A 579 -11.01 -8.78 28.93
CA ARG A 579 -9.96 -9.43 29.74
C ARG A 579 -9.46 -10.71 29.09
N TRP A 580 -8.16 -11.00 29.24
CA TRP A 580 -7.57 -12.27 28.86
C TRP A 580 -7.30 -13.18 30.07
N MET A 581 -7.06 -14.45 29.80
CA MET A 581 -6.51 -15.39 30.77
C MET A 581 -4.98 -15.40 30.66
N GLN A 582 -4.28 -14.90 31.68
CA GLN A 582 -2.83 -15.03 31.76
C GLN A 582 -2.44 -16.42 32.28
N LEU A 583 -1.69 -17.17 31.48
CA LEU A 583 -1.29 -18.55 31.77
C LEU A 583 0.17 -18.61 32.25
N ARG A 584 0.39 -18.94 33.54
CA ARG A 584 1.72 -19.05 34.17
C ARG A 584 1.71 -19.82 35.49
N SER A 585 1.92 -21.14 35.49
CA SER A 585 1.90 -22.04 36.67
C SER A 585 0.63 -21.99 37.56
N GLY A 586 -0.16 -20.91 37.49
CA GLY A 586 -1.57 -20.73 37.80
C GLY A 586 -2.21 -19.94 36.66
N SER A 587 -3.53 -19.69 36.72
CA SER A 587 -4.23 -18.92 35.70
C SER A 587 -4.85 -17.71 36.36
N ASN A 588 -4.58 -16.52 35.82
CA ASN A 588 -5.06 -15.27 36.40
C ASN A 588 -5.80 -14.48 35.34
N ILE A 589 -7.02 -14.07 35.64
CA ILE A 589 -7.72 -13.08 34.83
C ILE A 589 -6.98 -11.76 35.00
N ARG A 590 -6.53 -11.18 33.89
CA ARG A 590 -5.82 -9.90 33.90
C ARG A 590 -6.47 -8.96 32.87
N PRO A 591 -6.62 -7.67 33.20
CA PRO A 591 -6.93 -6.69 32.18
C PRO A 591 -5.75 -6.56 31.21
N ILE A 592 -6.05 -6.23 29.96
CA ILE A 592 -5.04 -5.78 29.01
C ILE A 592 -4.52 -4.43 29.53
N LYS A 593 -3.20 -4.28 29.61
CA LYS A 593 -2.59 -3.04 30.12
C LYS A 593 -2.93 -1.87 29.19
N PRO A 594 -3.17 -0.65 29.72
CA PRO A 594 -3.41 0.54 28.87
C PRO A 594 -2.32 0.75 27.82
N LYS A 595 -1.04 0.62 28.21
CA LYS A 595 0.10 0.70 27.27
C LYS A 595 0.00 -0.28 26.10
N LYS A 596 -0.45 -1.52 26.37
CA LYS A 596 -0.63 -2.53 25.32
C LYS A 596 -1.79 -2.19 24.38
N GLN A 597 -2.84 -1.56 24.90
CA GLN A 597 -3.95 -1.07 24.08
C GLN A 597 -3.47 0.06 23.17
N GLU A 598 -2.66 1.00 23.68
CA GLU A 598 -2.05 2.07 22.89
C GLU A 598 -1.11 1.53 21.80
N GLU A 599 -0.22 0.61 22.15
CA GLU A 599 0.68 -0.08 21.22
C GLU A 599 -0.10 -0.76 20.08
N CYS A 600 -1.18 -1.48 20.42
CA CYS A 600 -2.00 -2.15 19.43
C CYS A 600 -2.91 -1.21 18.64
N GLN A 601 -3.36 -0.09 19.21
CA GLN A 601 -4.08 0.94 18.46
C GLN A 601 -3.17 1.63 17.43
N PHE A 602 -1.90 1.86 17.77
CA PHE A 602 -0.92 2.36 16.81
C PHE A 602 -0.76 1.38 15.65
N TRP A 603 -0.46 0.11 15.93
CA TRP A 603 -0.29 -0.89 14.87
C TRP A 603 -1.55 -1.14 14.07
N ARG A 604 -2.74 -1.02 14.69
CA ARG A 604 -4.02 -1.06 13.98
C ARG A 604 -4.10 -0.01 12.88
N ARG A 605 -3.73 1.24 13.18
CA ARG A 605 -3.72 2.32 12.17
C ARG A 605 -2.74 2.04 11.04
N VAL A 606 -1.55 1.51 11.36
CA VAL A 606 -0.57 1.08 10.36
C VAL A 606 -1.16 -0.01 9.45
N LYS A 607 -1.81 -1.02 10.03
CA LYS A 607 -2.49 -2.09 9.28
C LYS A 607 -3.67 -1.60 8.45
N ASP A 608 -4.33 -0.50 8.85
CA ASP A 608 -5.36 0.15 8.04
C ASP A 608 -4.76 0.85 6.82
N THR A 609 -3.64 1.55 7.00
CA THR A 609 -2.88 2.13 5.87
C THR A 609 -2.36 1.05 4.91
N GLU A 610 -1.79 -0.04 5.42
CA GLU A 610 -1.37 -1.18 4.60
C GLU A 610 -2.52 -1.80 3.81
N TYR A 611 -3.72 -1.86 4.40
CA TYR A 611 -4.90 -2.36 3.71
C TYR A 611 -5.42 -1.39 2.64
N THR A 612 -5.38 -0.08 2.89
CA THR A 612 -5.68 0.91 1.86
C THR A 612 -4.68 0.82 0.70
N ALA A 613 -3.39 0.63 0.99
CA ALA A 613 -2.36 0.42 -0.03
C ALA A 613 -2.56 -0.90 -0.80
N TYR A 614 -3.00 -1.96 -0.10
CA TYR A 614 -3.40 -3.22 -0.72
C TYR A 614 -4.56 -3.00 -1.70
N LEU A 615 -5.60 -2.27 -1.29
CA LEU A 615 -6.72 -1.94 -2.18
C LEU A 615 -6.25 -1.12 -3.38
N THR A 616 -5.41 -0.09 -3.21
CA THR A 616 -4.93 0.73 -4.33
C THR A 616 -4.02 -0.03 -5.30
N GLN A 617 -3.12 -0.90 -4.82
CA GLN A 617 -2.31 -1.78 -5.68
C GLN A 617 -3.19 -2.79 -6.44
N GLU A 618 -4.25 -3.30 -5.81
CA GLU A 618 -5.26 -4.12 -6.48
C GLU A 618 -6.10 -3.32 -7.47
N TYR A 619 -6.46 -2.07 -7.19
CA TYR A 619 -7.10 -1.17 -8.17
C TYR A 619 -6.18 -0.82 -9.35
N ALA A 620 -4.86 -0.83 -9.16
CA ALA A 620 -3.88 -0.57 -10.21
C ALA A 620 -3.50 -1.81 -11.03
N SER A 621 -3.52 -3.01 -10.43
CA SER A 621 -3.19 -4.29 -11.09
C SER A 621 -4.42 -5.06 -11.59
N SER A 622 -5.61 -4.75 -11.09
CA SER A 622 -6.85 -5.24 -11.65
C SER A 622 -7.28 -4.34 -12.81
N SER A 623 -7.13 -4.85 -14.02
CA SER A 623 -7.97 -4.48 -15.15
C SER A 623 -9.45 -4.90 -14.95
N HIS A 624 -9.85 -5.25 -13.71
CA HIS A 624 -11.17 -5.73 -13.31
C HIS A 624 -11.53 -5.13 -11.95
N ARG A 625 -12.34 -4.07 -11.95
CA ARG A 625 -12.75 -3.38 -10.73
C ARG A 625 -13.69 -4.30 -9.92
N PRO A 626 -13.64 -4.30 -8.57
CA PRO A 626 -14.57 -5.07 -7.73
C PRO A 626 -16.05 -4.68 -7.86
N ASP A 627 -16.37 -3.54 -8.49
CA ASP A 627 -17.74 -3.15 -8.85
C ASP A 627 -18.31 -3.95 -10.05
N ASP A 628 -17.49 -4.73 -10.75
CA ASP A 628 -17.91 -5.45 -11.97
C ASP A 628 -18.82 -6.67 -11.68
N GLN A 629 -19.09 -7.02 -10.42
CA GLN A 629 -20.03 -8.11 -10.11
C GLN A 629 -21.51 -7.75 -10.38
N LYS A 630 -21.79 -6.52 -10.85
CA LYS A 630 -23.08 -6.12 -11.45
C LYS A 630 -22.95 -5.29 -12.73
N ALA A 631 -21.78 -5.22 -13.37
CA ALA A 631 -21.61 -4.37 -14.54
C ALA A 631 -22.40 -4.91 -15.75
N GLY A 632 -23.37 -4.14 -16.22
CA GLY A 632 -24.04 -4.41 -17.49
C GLY A 632 -23.13 -4.04 -18.65
N VAL A 633 -23.04 -4.88 -19.68
CA VAL A 633 -22.37 -4.52 -20.94
C VAL A 633 -23.24 -3.53 -21.69
N VAL A 634 -22.67 -2.41 -22.14
CA VAL A 634 -23.37 -1.42 -22.98
C VAL A 634 -22.59 -1.13 -24.25
N GLU A 635 -23.27 -1.06 -25.38
CA GLU A 635 -22.66 -0.74 -26.68
C GLU A 635 -23.24 0.55 -27.25
N VAL A 636 -22.38 1.37 -27.83
CA VAL A 636 -22.72 2.63 -28.49
C VAL A 636 -22.17 2.61 -29.91
N GLN A 637 -23.03 2.86 -30.89
CA GLN A 637 -22.61 3.00 -32.28
C GLN A 637 -22.14 4.43 -32.55
N THR A 638 -20.85 4.60 -32.83
CA THR A 638 -20.30 5.87 -33.32
C THR A 638 -20.19 5.86 -34.85
N LYS A 639 -19.82 6.98 -35.46
CA LYS A 639 -19.53 7.03 -36.91
C LYS A 639 -18.25 6.27 -37.29
N LEU A 640 -17.35 6.02 -36.34
CA LEU A 640 -16.10 5.28 -36.57
C LEU A 640 -16.28 3.77 -36.34
N GLY A 641 -17.29 3.36 -35.59
CA GLY A 641 -17.55 1.96 -35.28
C GLY A 641 -18.24 1.79 -33.92
N THR A 642 -18.53 0.55 -33.57
CA THR A 642 -19.17 0.22 -32.29
C THR A 642 -18.15 0.30 -31.15
N VAL A 643 -18.54 0.90 -30.02
CA VAL A 643 -17.76 0.98 -28.79
C VAL A 643 -18.53 0.29 -27.66
N ARG A 644 -17.89 -0.64 -26.97
CA ARG A 644 -18.44 -1.36 -25.82
C ARG A 644 -17.84 -0.83 -24.53
N GLY A 645 -18.68 -0.37 -23.61
CA GLY A 645 -18.30 0.07 -22.26
C GLY A 645 -19.03 -0.72 -21.18
N THR A 646 -18.98 -0.19 -19.95
CA THR A 646 -19.59 -0.80 -18.76
C THR A 646 -20.64 0.12 -18.14
N GLU A 647 -21.78 -0.41 -17.74
CA GLU A 647 -22.80 0.28 -16.96
C GLU A 647 -22.76 -0.21 -15.49
N THR A 648 -22.54 0.69 -14.55
CA THR A 648 -22.40 0.39 -13.11
C THR A 648 -23.35 1.22 -12.26
N ASP A 649 -23.73 0.72 -11.09
CA ASP A 649 -24.43 1.50 -10.08
C ASP A 649 -23.44 2.46 -9.39
N HIS A 650 -23.82 3.73 -9.24
CA HIS A 650 -23.04 4.76 -8.53
C HIS A 650 -23.98 5.61 -7.67
N GLY A 651 -23.96 5.37 -6.37
CA GLY A 651 -24.96 5.93 -5.45
C GLY A 651 -26.37 5.44 -5.78
N ASN A 652 -27.29 6.37 -6.08
CA ASN A 652 -28.69 6.06 -6.45
C ASN A 652 -28.95 6.12 -7.97
N LYS A 653 -27.91 6.21 -8.79
CA LYS A 653 -28.01 6.30 -10.26
C LYS A 653 -27.12 5.24 -10.92
N ARG A 654 -27.40 4.96 -12.19
CA ARG A 654 -26.50 4.18 -13.05
C ARG A 654 -25.64 5.10 -13.90
N VAL A 655 -24.38 4.70 -14.11
CA VAL A 655 -23.40 5.42 -14.93
C VAL A 655 -22.77 4.48 -15.95
N ARG A 656 -22.73 4.92 -17.21
CA ARG A 656 -22.03 4.28 -18.32
C ARG A 656 -20.63 4.85 -18.42
N SER A 657 -19.64 3.98 -18.45
CA SER A 657 -18.22 4.32 -18.54
C SER A 657 -17.63 3.71 -19.81
N PHE A 658 -16.97 4.54 -20.61
CA PHE A 658 -16.22 4.13 -21.80
C PHE A 658 -14.78 4.64 -21.62
N LEU A 659 -13.87 3.73 -21.28
CA LEU A 659 -12.50 4.04 -20.92
C LEU A 659 -11.58 3.65 -22.07
N GLY A 660 -10.72 4.56 -22.52
CA GLY A 660 -9.74 4.31 -23.59
C GLY A 660 -10.33 4.30 -25.01
N VAL A 661 -11.19 5.27 -25.36
CA VAL A 661 -11.71 5.40 -26.74
C VAL A 661 -10.72 6.20 -27.61
N PRO A 662 -10.16 5.65 -28.71
CA PRO A 662 -9.18 6.34 -29.53
C PRO A 662 -9.82 7.44 -30.38
N PHE A 663 -9.24 8.63 -30.37
CA PHE A 663 -9.66 9.75 -31.23
C PHE A 663 -8.66 10.04 -32.36
N ALA A 664 -7.44 9.52 -32.26
CA ALA A 664 -6.39 9.67 -33.27
C ALA A 664 -5.64 8.36 -33.55
N GLU A 665 -4.95 8.29 -34.68
CA GLU A 665 -3.95 7.24 -34.92
C GLU A 665 -2.73 7.43 -34.01
N PRO A 666 -2.06 6.33 -33.60
CA PRO A 666 -0.89 6.40 -32.74
C PRO A 666 0.23 7.28 -33.34
N PRO A 667 0.73 8.30 -32.62
CA PRO A 667 1.75 9.23 -33.11
C PRO A 667 3.18 8.65 -32.99
N ILE A 668 3.37 7.40 -33.44
CA ILE A 668 4.64 6.65 -33.33
C ILE A 668 5.46 6.74 -34.62
N ASN A 669 6.74 6.35 -34.54
CA ASN A 669 7.66 6.28 -35.69
C ASN A 669 7.73 7.62 -36.46
N GLU A 670 7.44 7.60 -37.76
CA GLU A 670 7.43 8.78 -38.63
C GLU A 670 6.35 9.82 -38.28
N HIS A 671 5.37 9.45 -37.45
CA HIS A 671 4.34 10.35 -36.92
C HIS A 671 4.75 11.02 -35.60
N ARG A 672 5.89 10.62 -35.00
CA ARG A 672 6.44 11.32 -33.83
C ARG A 672 6.76 12.76 -34.20
N PHE A 673 6.36 13.68 -33.32
CA PHE A 673 6.39 15.15 -33.51
C PHE A 673 5.47 15.68 -34.61
N LYS A 674 4.73 14.85 -35.34
CA LYS A 674 3.77 15.34 -36.34
C LYS A 674 2.40 15.62 -35.72
N LYS A 675 1.57 16.33 -36.47
CA LYS A 675 0.16 16.54 -36.16
C LYS A 675 -0.55 15.20 -35.94
N PRO A 676 -1.50 15.12 -35.00
CA PRO A 676 -2.28 13.90 -34.84
C PRO A 676 -3.14 13.66 -36.09
N THR A 677 -3.26 12.40 -36.48
CA THR A 677 -4.11 11.98 -37.60
C THR A 677 -5.44 11.46 -37.04
N PRO A 678 -6.61 11.89 -37.54
CA PRO A 678 -7.90 11.36 -37.08
C PRO A 678 -7.96 9.83 -37.16
N LYS A 679 -8.58 9.20 -36.15
CA LYS A 679 -8.72 7.74 -36.12
C LYS A 679 -9.57 7.23 -37.28
N ARG A 680 -9.09 6.21 -37.98
CA ARG A 680 -9.85 5.54 -39.05
C ARG A 680 -11.01 4.72 -38.47
N PRO A 681 -12.11 4.54 -39.22
CA PRO A 681 -13.18 3.63 -38.83
C PRO A 681 -12.67 2.19 -38.59
N TRP A 682 -13.29 1.50 -37.65
CA TRP A 682 -13.03 0.11 -37.30
C TRP A 682 -14.30 -0.75 -37.48
N ASN A 683 -14.11 -1.99 -37.93
CA ASN A 683 -15.22 -2.91 -38.21
C ASN A 683 -15.64 -3.74 -36.99
N ALA A 684 -14.70 -4.09 -36.12
CA ALA A 684 -14.97 -4.90 -34.93
C ALA A 684 -15.33 -4.01 -33.73
N THR A 685 -16.23 -4.46 -32.85
CA THR A 685 -16.57 -3.72 -31.63
C THR A 685 -15.33 -3.45 -30.78
N LEU A 686 -15.03 -2.18 -30.53
CA LEU A 686 -13.93 -1.74 -29.67
C LEU A 686 -14.32 -1.91 -28.20
N SER A 687 -13.51 -2.63 -27.41
CA SER A 687 -13.69 -2.71 -25.96
C SER A 687 -13.07 -1.50 -25.28
N ALA A 688 -13.90 -0.66 -24.66
CA ALA A 688 -13.54 0.54 -23.93
C ALA A 688 -13.86 0.38 -22.43
N ASN A 689 -13.22 -0.61 -21.81
CA ASN A 689 -13.38 -0.95 -20.39
C ASN A 689 -12.08 -0.74 -19.57
N THR A 690 -10.98 -0.35 -20.22
CA THR A 690 -9.67 -0.21 -19.60
C THR A 690 -9.14 1.21 -19.85
N LEU A 691 -8.55 1.85 -18.85
CA LEU A 691 -7.91 3.16 -19.03
C LEU A 691 -6.74 3.03 -20.01
N SER A 692 -6.61 3.99 -20.91
CA SER A 692 -5.52 4.02 -21.88
C SER A 692 -4.15 4.27 -21.21
N PRO A 693 -3.05 3.87 -21.86
CA PRO A 693 -1.71 4.32 -21.48
C PRO A 693 -1.64 5.85 -21.35
N ALA A 694 -0.89 6.33 -20.36
CA ALA A 694 -0.54 7.74 -20.26
C ALA A 694 0.45 8.11 -21.38
N CYS A 695 0.43 9.36 -21.85
CA CYS A 695 1.42 9.79 -22.84
C CYS A 695 2.84 9.72 -22.27
N PHE A 696 3.82 9.41 -23.12
CA PHE A 696 5.20 9.23 -22.71
C PHE A 696 5.74 10.47 -21.97
N GLN A 697 6.14 10.28 -20.71
CA GLN A 697 6.47 11.34 -19.76
C GLN A 697 7.39 10.81 -18.65
N PRO A 698 8.17 11.66 -17.96
CA PRO A 698 8.92 11.25 -16.77
C PRO A 698 7.99 11.01 -15.59
N ARG A 699 8.55 10.37 -14.56
CA ARG A 699 7.91 10.21 -13.26
C ARG A 699 8.50 11.23 -12.29
N ASP A 700 7.65 11.92 -11.53
CA ASP A 700 8.11 12.72 -10.40
C ASP A 700 8.70 11.79 -9.33
N SER A 701 9.95 12.06 -8.96
CA SER A 701 10.74 11.27 -8.02
C SER A 701 11.14 12.04 -6.76
N TYR A 702 10.51 13.20 -6.49
CA TYR A 702 10.74 13.98 -5.26
C TYR A 702 10.70 13.10 -4.00
N ASP A 703 9.62 12.34 -3.82
CA ASP A 703 9.56 11.25 -2.83
C ASP A 703 8.60 10.16 -3.33
N SER A 704 9.17 9.03 -3.77
CA SER A 704 8.40 7.87 -4.27
C SER A 704 7.55 7.15 -3.21
N SER A 705 7.77 7.44 -1.93
CA SER A 705 7.01 6.88 -0.81
C SER A 705 5.90 7.82 -0.32
N PHE A 706 5.89 9.07 -0.81
CA PHE A 706 4.96 10.11 -0.37
C PHE A 706 3.77 10.24 -1.33
N TRP A 707 2.56 10.01 -0.79
CA TRP A 707 1.32 10.07 -1.57
C TRP A 707 1.07 11.43 -2.22
N GLY A 708 1.47 12.54 -1.58
CA GLY A 708 1.19 13.89 -2.09
C GLY A 708 1.91 14.28 -3.37
N SER A 709 3.06 13.66 -3.66
CA SER A 709 3.73 13.72 -4.97
C SER A 709 3.27 12.57 -5.88
N GLU A 710 3.12 11.36 -5.33
CA GLU A 710 2.79 10.17 -6.12
C GLU A 710 1.40 10.22 -6.76
N MET A 711 0.43 10.89 -6.13
CA MET A 711 -0.94 10.98 -6.64
C MET A 711 -1.07 11.66 -8.01
N TRP A 712 -0.05 12.41 -8.42
CA TRP A 712 0.01 13.09 -9.72
C TRP A 712 0.76 12.29 -10.79
N ASN A 713 1.49 11.23 -10.40
CA ASN A 713 2.22 10.37 -11.34
C ASN A 713 1.26 9.50 -12.16
N ALA A 714 1.66 9.20 -13.41
CA ALA A 714 0.91 8.29 -14.27
C ALA A 714 0.65 6.94 -13.57
N ASN A 715 -0.64 6.55 -13.48
CA ASN A 715 -1.12 5.32 -12.87
C ASN A 715 -1.45 4.21 -13.89
N THR A 716 -1.11 4.43 -15.16
CA THR A 716 -1.14 3.45 -16.25
C THR A 716 0.22 3.41 -16.93
N PRO A 717 0.55 2.36 -17.72
CA PRO A 717 1.80 2.33 -18.48
C PRO A 717 1.97 3.59 -19.34
N VAL A 718 3.19 4.11 -19.44
CA VAL A 718 3.51 5.22 -20.33
C VAL A 718 3.79 4.71 -21.75
N SER A 719 3.20 5.35 -22.75
CA SER A 719 3.34 4.98 -24.17
C SER A 719 3.22 6.20 -25.07
N GLU A 720 3.82 6.14 -26.26
CA GLU A 720 3.54 7.11 -27.32
C GLU A 720 2.19 6.86 -28.00
N ASP A 721 1.70 5.61 -27.99
CA ASP A 721 0.31 5.29 -28.32
C ASP A 721 -0.58 5.64 -27.13
N CYS A 722 -0.97 6.92 -27.04
CA CYS A 722 -1.68 7.46 -25.88
C CYS A 722 -2.89 8.34 -26.23
N LEU A 723 -3.23 8.56 -27.51
CA LEU A 723 -4.28 9.51 -27.91
C LEU A 723 -5.71 8.94 -27.81
N TYR A 724 -6.20 8.89 -26.56
CA TYR A 724 -7.51 8.35 -26.19
C TYR A 724 -8.33 9.35 -25.34
N VAL A 725 -9.64 9.11 -25.24
CA VAL A 725 -10.54 9.80 -24.29
C VAL A 725 -11.22 8.79 -23.37
N ASN A 726 -11.60 9.23 -22.16
CA ASN A 726 -12.53 8.50 -21.31
C ASN A 726 -13.84 9.29 -21.18
N ILE A 727 -14.96 8.58 -21.14
CA ILE A 727 -16.31 9.15 -21.15
C ILE A 727 -17.15 8.53 -20.03
N TRP A 728 -17.75 9.37 -19.20
CA TRP A 728 -18.75 8.99 -18.20
C TRP A 728 -20.07 9.70 -18.47
N ALA A 729 -21.15 8.93 -18.54
CA ALA A 729 -22.49 9.45 -18.77
C ALA A 729 -23.51 8.78 -17.84
N PRO A 730 -24.48 9.52 -17.26
CA PRO A 730 -25.64 8.89 -16.65
C PRO A 730 -26.31 7.90 -17.60
N ALA A 731 -26.82 6.77 -17.12
CA ALA A 731 -27.41 5.74 -17.99
C ALA A 731 -28.65 6.24 -18.77
N ASP A 732 -29.34 7.24 -18.23
CA ASP A 732 -30.47 7.96 -18.84
C ASP A 732 -30.05 9.23 -19.60
N ALA A 733 -28.75 9.39 -19.90
CA ALA A 733 -28.24 10.56 -20.59
C ALA A 733 -28.91 10.76 -21.96
N TYR A 734 -29.50 11.93 -22.14
CA TYR A 734 -30.04 12.40 -23.41
C TYR A 734 -29.84 13.90 -23.53
N ASN A 735 -29.14 14.34 -24.58
CA ASN A 735 -28.92 15.74 -24.90
C ASN A 735 -28.29 16.57 -23.75
N LEU A 736 -27.39 15.97 -22.97
CA LEU A 736 -26.77 16.60 -21.79
C LEU A 736 -25.58 17.50 -22.18
N THR A 737 -25.26 18.50 -21.34
CA THR A 737 -23.99 19.25 -21.44
C THR A 737 -22.80 18.29 -21.34
N VAL A 738 -21.78 18.56 -22.13
CA VAL A 738 -20.50 17.83 -22.11
C VAL A 738 -19.46 18.71 -21.42
N LEU A 739 -18.92 18.22 -20.30
CA LEU A 739 -17.85 18.83 -19.54
C LEU A 739 -16.56 18.10 -19.89
N VAL A 740 -15.62 18.82 -20.51
CA VAL A 740 -14.36 18.28 -21.02
C VAL A 740 -13.22 18.71 -20.13
N TRP A 741 -12.59 17.75 -19.46
CA TRP A 741 -11.45 17.96 -18.59
C TRP A 741 -10.12 17.95 -19.37
N LEU A 742 -9.36 19.03 -19.23
CA LEU A 742 -7.97 19.17 -19.67
C LEU A 742 -7.08 19.15 -18.42
N PHE A 743 -6.28 18.09 -18.26
CA PHE A 743 -5.42 17.95 -17.08
C PHE A 743 -4.25 18.95 -17.07
N GLY A 744 -3.63 19.17 -15.91
CA GLY A 744 -2.50 20.07 -15.71
C GLY A 744 -1.12 19.43 -15.97
N GLY A 745 -0.13 19.74 -15.13
CA GLY A 745 1.20 19.09 -15.20
C GLY A 745 2.27 19.83 -16.01
N GLY A 746 2.15 21.16 -16.13
CA GLY A 746 3.20 22.02 -16.72
C GLY A 746 3.56 21.70 -18.17
N PHE A 747 2.67 21.01 -18.90
CA PHE A 747 2.88 20.49 -20.26
C PHE A 747 3.97 19.40 -20.41
N TRP A 748 4.58 18.91 -19.33
CA TRP A 748 5.63 17.88 -19.38
C TRP A 748 5.21 16.52 -18.80
N TYR A 749 4.17 16.48 -17.97
CA TYR A 749 3.58 15.25 -17.44
C TYR A 749 2.07 15.44 -17.14
N GLY A 750 1.39 14.40 -16.66
CA GLY A 750 -0.04 14.35 -16.37
C GLY A 750 -0.77 13.28 -17.18
N SER A 751 -1.94 12.84 -16.70
CA SER A 751 -2.77 11.85 -17.38
C SER A 751 -4.26 11.99 -17.02
N PRO A 752 -5.20 11.76 -17.94
CA PRO A 752 -6.63 11.65 -17.62
C PRO A 752 -6.98 10.40 -16.80
N SER A 753 -6.03 9.46 -16.64
CA SER A 753 -6.25 8.23 -15.89
C SER A 753 -6.12 8.38 -14.38
N LEU A 754 -5.61 9.52 -13.88
CA LEU A 754 -5.39 9.75 -12.45
C LEU A 754 -6.68 9.52 -11.64
N LEU A 755 -6.54 8.94 -10.45
CA LEU A 755 -7.66 8.57 -9.59
C LEU A 755 -8.55 9.76 -9.23
N LEU A 756 -7.96 10.95 -9.10
CA LEU A 756 -8.70 12.20 -8.84
C LEU A 756 -9.69 12.57 -9.94
N TYR A 757 -9.46 12.11 -11.18
CA TYR A 757 -10.24 12.50 -12.35
C TYR A 757 -11.34 11.50 -12.73
N ASP A 758 -11.72 10.57 -11.81
CA ASP A 758 -12.85 9.67 -12.06
C ASP A 758 -14.16 10.47 -12.20
N GLY A 759 -14.71 10.49 -13.42
CA GLY A 759 -15.86 11.31 -13.76
C GLY A 759 -17.21 10.81 -13.25
N LYS A 760 -17.30 9.65 -12.56
CA LYS A 760 -18.59 9.05 -12.17
C LYS A 760 -19.45 9.93 -11.27
N GLU A 761 -18.87 10.47 -10.19
CA GLU A 761 -19.60 11.31 -9.23
C GLU A 761 -20.06 12.60 -9.90
N LEU A 762 -19.16 13.27 -10.64
CA LEU A 762 -19.45 14.49 -11.38
C LEU A 762 -20.53 14.27 -12.46
N ALA A 763 -20.47 13.17 -13.21
CA ALA A 763 -21.46 12.84 -14.25
C ALA A 763 -22.86 12.60 -13.64
N THR A 764 -22.95 11.78 -12.60
CA THR A 764 -24.24 11.37 -12.01
C THR A 764 -24.90 12.47 -11.18
N ARG A 765 -24.13 13.15 -10.33
CA ARG A 765 -24.61 14.26 -9.48
C ARG A 765 -24.81 15.53 -10.29
N GLY A 766 -23.83 15.86 -11.12
CA GLY A 766 -23.86 16.99 -12.04
C GLY A 766 -24.85 16.82 -13.19
N ASN A 767 -25.31 15.59 -13.48
CA ASN A 767 -26.20 15.33 -14.62
C ASN A 767 -25.65 15.90 -15.93
N VAL A 768 -24.37 15.62 -16.17
CA VAL A 768 -23.58 16.02 -17.34
C VAL A 768 -22.85 14.81 -17.90
N ILE A 769 -22.37 14.89 -19.12
CA ILE A 769 -21.34 13.95 -19.62
C ILE A 769 -19.98 14.51 -19.24
N VAL A 770 -19.13 13.69 -18.64
CA VAL A 770 -17.74 14.03 -18.35
C VAL A 770 -16.86 13.33 -19.37
N VAL A 771 -16.01 14.09 -20.04
CA VAL A 771 -14.98 13.57 -20.96
C VAL A 771 -13.63 14.06 -20.48
N ASN A 772 -12.63 13.19 -20.38
CA ASN A 772 -11.26 13.64 -20.20
C ASN A 772 -10.41 13.19 -21.39
N ILE A 773 -9.42 14.00 -21.75
CA ILE A 773 -8.64 13.84 -22.98
C ILE A 773 -7.18 13.60 -22.62
N ASN A 774 -6.58 12.60 -23.26
CA ASN A 774 -5.14 12.41 -23.26
C ASN A 774 -4.50 13.21 -24.40
N TYR A 775 -3.43 13.96 -24.12
CA TYR A 775 -2.69 14.72 -25.12
C TYR A 775 -1.18 14.60 -24.89
N ARG A 776 -0.37 14.67 -25.96
CA ARG A 776 1.09 14.53 -25.83
C ARG A 776 1.67 15.68 -25.00
N VAL A 777 2.62 15.31 -24.14
CA VAL A 777 3.35 16.21 -23.24
C VAL A 777 4.85 16.17 -23.55
N GLY A 778 5.61 17.08 -22.94
CA GLY A 778 7.06 17.19 -23.04
C GLY A 778 7.51 17.43 -24.49
N PRO A 779 8.68 16.89 -24.90
CA PRO A 779 9.16 17.06 -26.26
C PRO A 779 8.24 16.41 -27.31
N PHE A 780 7.45 15.40 -26.95
CA PHE A 780 6.51 14.77 -27.90
C PHE A 780 5.34 15.69 -28.28
N GLY A 781 4.94 16.58 -27.37
CA GLY A 781 3.86 17.54 -27.56
C GLY A 781 4.33 18.93 -28.02
N TYR A 782 5.54 19.34 -27.68
CA TYR A 782 5.91 20.76 -27.69
C TYR A 782 7.31 21.07 -28.25
N LEU A 783 8.04 20.07 -28.77
CA LEU A 783 9.33 20.30 -29.45
C LEU A 783 9.18 21.24 -30.67
N TYR A 784 10.12 22.16 -30.85
CA TYR A 784 10.05 23.20 -31.88
C TYR A 784 11.41 23.47 -32.52
N LEU A 785 11.53 23.23 -33.83
CA LEU A 785 12.75 23.51 -34.60
C LEU A 785 12.53 24.55 -35.72
N ASP A 786 11.35 25.18 -35.77
CA ASP A 786 10.91 26.07 -36.87
C ASP A 786 10.96 25.34 -38.23
N HIS A 787 10.41 24.13 -38.28
CA HIS A 787 10.36 23.26 -39.46
C HIS A 787 9.04 22.51 -39.53
N ASP A 788 8.55 22.18 -40.73
CA ASP A 788 7.21 21.60 -40.93
C ASP A 788 7.03 20.22 -40.27
N ASP A 789 8.13 19.48 -40.09
CA ASP A 789 8.15 18.20 -39.38
C ASP A 789 8.20 18.30 -37.85
N VAL A 790 8.70 19.42 -37.31
CA VAL A 790 8.77 19.72 -35.86
C VAL A 790 8.31 21.17 -35.58
N PRO A 791 7.04 21.48 -35.88
CA PRO A 791 6.50 22.85 -35.87
C PRO A 791 6.05 23.39 -34.51
N GLY A 792 6.12 22.60 -33.42
CA GLY A 792 5.57 22.95 -32.10
C GLY A 792 4.06 22.71 -31.96
N ASN A 793 3.60 22.69 -30.71
CA ASN A 793 2.19 22.63 -30.27
C ASN A 793 1.37 21.41 -30.74
N MET A 794 2.01 20.25 -30.88
CA MET A 794 1.35 18.99 -31.21
C MET A 794 0.36 18.58 -30.11
N GLY A 795 0.71 18.79 -28.83
CA GLY A 795 -0.20 18.55 -27.70
C GLY A 795 -1.48 19.39 -27.79
N MET A 796 -1.38 20.64 -28.26
CA MET A 796 -2.55 21.50 -28.49
C MET A 796 -3.42 21.01 -29.67
N LEU A 797 -2.79 20.46 -30.70
CA LEU A 797 -3.52 19.84 -31.82
C LEU A 797 -4.17 18.52 -31.42
N ASP A 798 -3.59 17.77 -30.48
CA ASP A 798 -4.21 16.57 -29.90
C ASP A 798 -5.50 16.95 -29.19
N GLN A 799 -5.46 17.98 -28.33
CA GLN A 799 -6.64 18.52 -27.67
C GLN A 799 -7.67 19.02 -28.69
N GLN A 800 -7.25 19.81 -29.69
CA GLN A 800 -8.15 20.32 -30.74
C GLN A 800 -8.82 19.20 -31.54
N LEU A 801 -8.08 18.15 -31.90
CA LEU A 801 -8.63 16.99 -32.60
C LEU A 801 -9.62 16.22 -31.72
N ALA A 802 -9.33 16.05 -30.44
CA ALA A 802 -10.26 15.45 -29.49
C ALA A 802 -11.55 16.28 -29.35
N LEU A 803 -11.48 17.61 -29.36
CA LEU A 803 -12.67 18.48 -29.36
C LEU A 803 -13.52 18.29 -30.62
N TYR A 804 -12.89 18.17 -31.80
CA TYR A 804 -13.61 17.81 -33.03
C TYR A 804 -14.25 16.42 -32.93
N TRP A 805 -13.53 15.44 -32.38
CA TRP A 805 -14.04 14.09 -32.16
C TRP A 805 -15.26 14.12 -31.22
N ILE A 806 -15.19 14.86 -30.11
CA ILE A 806 -16.29 15.02 -29.16
C ILE A 806 -17.49 15.65 -29.87
N ARG A 807 -17.31 16.77 -30.58
CA ARG A 807 -18.39 17.39 -31.37
C ARG A 807 -19.04 16.40 -32.34
N ASP A 808 -18.26 15.54 -32.99
CA ASP A 808 -18.74 14.68 -34.08
C ASP A 808 -19.37 13.36 -33.59
N HIS A 809 -19.08 12.94 -32.34
CA HIS A 809 -19.45 11.62 -31.83
C HIS A 809 -20.19 11.60 -30.48
N ILE A 810 -20.10 12.65 -29.65
CA ILE A 810 -20.62 12.63 -28.27
C ILE A 810 -22.13 12.46 -28.18
N PHE A 811 -22.87 12.78 -29.25
CA PHE A 811 -24.30 12.52 -29.35
C PHE A 811 -24.65 11.04 -29.14
N SER A 812 -23.79 10.14 -29.62
CA SER A 812 -23.96 8.69 -29.46
C SER A 812 -23.92 8.25 -27.98
N PHE A 813 -23.27 9.06 -27.14
CA PHE A 813 -23.14 8.84 -25.69
C PHE A 813 -24.18 9.61 -24.87
N GLY A 814 -25.13 10.29 -25.52
CA GLY A 814 -26.19 11.09 -24.87
C GLY A 814 -25.84 12.57 -24.67
N GLY A 815 -24.73 13.05 -25.26
CA GLY A 815 -24.25 14.42 -25.11
C GLY A 815 -24.80 15.36 -26.18
N ASN A 816 -24.89 16.64 -25.88
CA ASN A 816 -25.23 17.67 -26.85
C ASN A 816 -23.93 18.26 -27.44
N PRO A 817 -23.65 18.05 -28.74
CA PRO A 817 -22.42 18.53 -29.37
C PRO A 817 -22.35 20.06 -29.49
N SER A 818 -23.47 20.77 -29.30
CA SER A 818 -23.53 22.22 -29.24
C SER A 818 -23.37 22.76 -27.81
N ARG A 819 -23.23 21.90 -26.79
CA ARG A 819 -23.08 22.29 -25.37
C ARG A 819 -21.83 21.69 -24.72
N ILE A 820 -20.67 22.03 -25.30
CA ILE A 820 -19.36 21.62 -24.82
C ILE A 820 -18.79 22.73 -23.93
N SER A 821 -18.35 22.37 -22.72
CA SER A 821 -17.67 23.27 -21.79
C SER A 821 -16.32 22.67 -21.41
N LEU A 822 -15.27 23.50 -21.43
CA LEU A 822 -13.93 23.07 -21.04
C LEU A 822 -13.70 23.39 -19.56
N VAL A 823 -13.03 22.48 -18.86
CA VAL A 823 -12.57 22.67 -17.48
C VAL A 823 -11.12 22.24 -17.47
N GLY A 824 -10.24 23.08 -16.96
CA GLY A 824 -8.84 22.77 -16.87
C GLY A 824 -8.22 23.43 -15.66
N GLU A 825 -7.19 22.77 -15.14
CA GLU A 825 -6.38 23.25 -14.03
C GLU A 825 -4.93 23.42 -14.48
N SER A 826 -4.26 24.46 -13.99
CA SER A 826 -2.85 24.74 -14.30
C SER A 826 -2.61 24.82 -15.82
N ALA A 827 -1.74 24.00 -16.39
CA ALA A 827 -1.49 23.89 -17.83
C ALA A 827 -2.77 23.58 -18.65
N GLY A 828 -3.74 22.87 -18.08
CA GLY A 828 -5.05 22.65 -18.67
C GLY A 828 -5.88 23.94 -18.76
N ALA A 829 -5.83 24.80 -17.74
CA ALA A 829 -6.46 26.11 -17.77
C ALA A 829 -5.80 27.03 -18.81
N ALA A 830 -4.47 27.04 -18.88
CA ALA A 830 -3.73 27.76 -19.93
C ALA A 830 -4.08 27.25 -21.34
N SER A 831 -4.32 25.95 -21.48
CA SER A 831 -4.78 25.34 -22.75
C SER A 831 -6.13 25.90 -23.19
N ILE A 832 -7.07 26.17 -22.27
CA ILE A 832 -8.37 26.80 -22.60
C ILE A 832 -8.14 28.19 -23.20
N VAL A 833 -7.28 29.00 -22.60
CA VAL A 833 -6.95 30.35 -23.14
C VAL A 833 -6.32 30.24 -24.53
N ALA A 834 -5.43 29.28 -24.74
CA ALA A 834 -4.85 29.02 -26.06
C ALA A 834 -5.92 28.61 -27.09
N HIS A 835 -6.91 27.81 -26.69
CA HIS A 835 -8.08 27.49 -27.53
C HIS A 835 -8.99 28.69 -27.80
N LEU A 836 -9.08 29.69 -26.93
CA LEU A 836 -9.82 30.93 -27.23
C LEU A 836 -9.17 31.73 -28.38
N ILE A 837 -7.83 31.69 -28.46
CA ILE A 837 -7.05 32.40 -29.49
C ILE A 837 -7.01 31.62 -30.80
N ALA A 838 -6.84 30.30 -30.73
CA ALA A 838 -6.63 29.45 -31.92
C ALA A 838 -7.84 29.52 -32.89
N PRO A 839 -7.65 29.96 -34.15
CA PRO A 839 -8.76 30.18 -35.07
C PRO A 839 -9.60 28.93 -35.35
N ALA A 840 -8.97 27.76 -35.38
CA ALA A 840 -9.64 26.48 -35.64
C ALA A 840 -10.44 25.96 -34.42
N SER A 841 -10.20 26.49 -33.22
CA SER A 841 -10.93 26.13 -32.01
C SER A 841 -12.21 26.94 -31.82
N LYS A 842 -12.39 28.02 -32.60
CA LYS A 842 -13.55 28.92 -32.49
C LYS A 842 -14.86 28.15 -32.69
N GLY A 843 -15.78 28.32 -31.74
CA GLY A 843 -17.10 27.67 -31.75
C GLY A 843 -17.12 26.20 -31.35
N LEU A 844 -16.00 25.62 -30.88
CA LEU A 844 -15.97 24.23 -30.39
C LEU A 844 -16.50 24.06 -28.95
N PHE A 845 -16.54 25.14 -28.18
CA PHE A 845 -17.02 25.15 -26.80
C PHE A 845 -17.63 26.52 -26.47
N GLN A 846 -18.49 26.55 -25.46
CA GLN A 846 -19.30 27.73 -25.11
C GLN A 846 -18.96 28.30 -23.71
N ASN A 847 -18.39 27.47 -22.83
CA ASN A 847 -17.98 27.87 -21.49
C ASN A 847 -16.58 27.31 -21.17
N GLY A 848 -15.78 28.05 -20.42
CA GLY A 848 -14.47 27.64 -19.93
C GLY A 848 -14.33 27.88 -18.43
N ILE A 849 -13.83 26.87 -17.69
CA ILE A 849 -13.47 27.00 -16.27
C ILE A 849 -11.95 26.88 -16.16
N LEU A 850 -11.31 27.94 -15.68
CA LEU A 850 -9.87 28.11 -15.59
C LEU A 850 -9.47 28.10 -14.12
N GLN A 851 -8.91 26.98 -13.68
CA GLN A 851 -8.45 26.82 -12.30
C GLN A 851 -6.94 27.03 -12.26
N SER A 852 -6.50 28.08 -11.58
CA SER A 852 -5.09 28.34 -11.31
C SER A 852 -4.20 28.39 -12.55
N GLY A 853 -4.67 28.99 -13.65
CA GLY A 853 -3.85 29.11 -14.87
C GLY A 853 -4.43 29.98 -15.98
N SER A 854 -3.52 30.55 -16.76
CA SER A 854 -3.72 31.47 -17.87
C SER A 854 -2.53 31.37 -18.85
N LEU A 855 -2.70 31.85 -20.09
CA LEU A 855 -1.65 31.81 -21.10
C LEU A 855 -0.59 32.92 -20.94
N ASP A 856 -0.82 33.92 -20.07
CA ASP A 856 0.18 34.95 -19.73
C ASP A 856 1.08 34.54 -18.56
N ASN A 857 0.81 33.39 -17.91
CA ASN A 857 1.69 32.84 -16.88
C ASN A 857 3.09 32.60 -17.45
N LYS A 858 4.13 32.90 -16.66
CA LYS A 858 5.52 32.87 -17.15
C LYS A 858 5.94 31.50 -17.71
N TRP A 859 5.37 30.44 -17.14
CA TRP A 859 5.69 29.05 -17.45
C TRP A 859 4.84 28.47 -18.59
N SER A 860 3.77 29.16 -19.02
CA SER A 860 2.76 28.54 -19.90
C SER A 860 3.07 28.67 -21.40
N MET A 861 3.97 29.58 -21.78
CA MET A 861 4.30 29.82 -23.18
C MET A 861 5.76 30.28 -23.38
N ASP A 862 6.43 29.73 -24.40
CA ASP A 862 7.75 30.12 -24.85
C ASP A 862 7.69 30.95 -26.14
N SER A 863 8.62 31.91 -26.29
CA SER A 863 8.86 32.53 -27.60
C SER A 863 9.42 31.48 -28.58
N PRO A 864 9.23 31.63 -29.90
CA PRO A 864 9.81 30.71 -30.89
C PRO A 864 11.32 30.55 -30.74
N LYS A 865 12.02 31.65 -30.39
CA LYS A 865 13.45 31.64 -30.11
C LYS A 865 13.79 30.80 -28.89
N ARG A 866 13.11 30.98 -27.76
CA ARG A 866 13.35 30.22 -26.52
C ARG A 866 13.00 28.75 -26.70
N ALA A 867 11.86 28.44 -27.32
CA ALA A 867 11.45 27.06 -27.63
C ALA A 867 12.47 26.35 -28.54
N LYS A 868 12.99 27.05 -29.56
CA LYS A 868 14.05 26.52 -30.44
C LYS A 868 15.35 26.29 -29.70
N GLN A 869 15.75 27.20 -28.81
CA GLN A 869 16.94 27.03 -27.97
C GLN A 869 16.85 25.78 -27.09
N LYS A 870 15.73 25.58 -26.38
CA LYS A 870 15.50 24.38 -25.56
C LYS A 870 15.49 23.10 -26.39
N SER A 871 14.85 23.13 -27.56
CA SER A 871 14.78 21.99 -28.49
C SER A 871 16.14 21.60 -29.06
N VAL A 872 16.96 22.58 -29.45
CA VAL A 872 18.34 22.35 -29.91
C VAL A 872 19.23 21.87 -28.77
N ALA A 873 19.05 22.39 -27.55
CA ALA A 873 19.78 21.91 -26.38
C ALA A 873 19.48 20.44 -26.08
N LEU A 874 18.20 20.04 -26.11
CA LEU A 874 17.82 18.62 -25.98
C LEU A 874 18.42 17.77 -27.10
N ALA A 875 18.34 18.24 -28.35
CA ALA A 875 18.93 17.53 -29.48
C ALA A 875 20.43 17.29 -29.28
N ASN A 876 21.15 18.29 -28.77
CA ASN A 876 22.57 18.16 -28.46
C ASN A 876 22.86 17.15 -27.33
N LEU A 877 22.02 17.13 -26.28
CA LEU A 877 22.17 16.21 -25.14
C LEU A 877 22.00 14.74 -25.54
N VAL A 878 21.14 14.46 -26.51
CA VAL A 878 20.87 13.08 -26.99
C VAL A 878 21.71 12.69 -28.21
N GLY A 879 22.68 13.52 -28.61
CA GLY A 879 23.59 13.22 -29.73
C GLY A 879 23.02 13.50 -31.13
N CYS A 880 21.94 14.27 -31.23
CA CYS A 880 21.34 14.73 -32.48
C CYS A 880 21.84 16.13 -32.87
N ASN A 881 23.16 16.26 -33.10
CA ASN A 881 23.85 17.53 -33.32
C ASN A 881 24.00 17.88 -34.82
N GLN A 882 23.05 17.44 -35.65
CA GLN A 882 23.13 17.61 -37.10
C GLN A 882 22.92 19.07 -37.50
N THR A 883 23.59 19.51 -38.58
CA THR A 883 23.49 20.88 -39.09
C THR A 883 22.22 21.12 -39.91
N LYS A 884 21.69 20.07 -40.56
CA LYS A 884 20.40 20.11 -41.26
C LYS A 884 19.27 19.72 -40.32
N ILE A 885 18.22 20.54 -40.28
CA ILE A 885 17.06 20.30 -39.42
C ILE A 885 16.34 18.99 -39.78
N THR A 886 16.33 18.59 -41.05
CA THR A 886 15.77 17.31 -41.50
C THR A 886 16.48 16.13 -40.85
N ASP A 887 17.81 16.14 -40.88
CA ASP A 887 18.66 15.06 -40.36
C ASP A 887 18.60 15.04 -38.82
N GLN A 888 18.55 16.22 -38.20
CA GLN A 888 18.34 16.36 -36.75
C GLN A 888 16.96 15.83 -36.32
N THR A 889 15.92 16.13 -37.09
CA THR A 889 14.56 15.64 -36.84
C THR A 889 14.50 14.12 -36.97
N GLU A 890 15.11 13.55 -38.01
CA GLU A 890 15.17 12.11 -38.22
C GLU A 890 15.94 11.42 -37.07
N CYS A 891 17.06 11.99 -36.64
CA CYS A 891 17.80 11.52 -35.48
C CYS A 891 16.92 11.51 -34.21
N LEU A 892 16.20 12.60 -33.93
CA LEU A 892 15.30 12.71 -32.78
C LEU A 892 14.12 11.72 -32.85
N ARG A 893 13.60 11.43 -34.06
CA ARG A 893 12.56 10.41 -34.26
C ARG A 893 13.08 8.99 -33.98
N ASN A 894 14.33 8.72 -34.32
CA ASN A 894 14.97 7.42 -34.08
C ASN A 894 15.51 7.26 -32.65
N THR A 895 15.56 8.34 -31.87
CA THR A 895 16.01 8.30 -30.48
C THR A 895 14.99 7.55 -29.61
N PRO A 896 15.40 6.65 -28.70
CA PRO A 896 14.48 6.04 -27.73
C PRO A 896 13.73 7.10 -26.91
N ALA A 897 12.42 6.93 -26.74
CA ALA A 897 11.58 7.91 -26.06
C ALA A 897 12.05 8.23 -24.62
N GLN A 898 12.53 7.20 -23.90
CA GLN A 898 13.09 7.35 -22.56
C GLN A 898 14.31 8.30 -22.54
N LEU A 899 15.20 8.20 -23.52
CA LEU A 899 16.40 9.03 -23.57
C LEU A 899 16.06 10.52 -23.78
N LEU A 900 15.00 10.83 -24.54
CA LEU A 900 14.51 12.20 -24.66
C LEU A 900 14.00 12.72 -23.31
N ILE A 901 13.22 11.89 -22.60
CA ILE A 901 12.64 12.25 -21.30
C ILE A 901 13.69 12.44 -20.21
N ASP A 902 14.70 11.57 -20.13
CA ASP A 902 15.73 11.64 -19.10
C ASP A 902 16.56 12.95 -19.15
N ASN A 903 16.55 13.64 -20.30
CA ASN A 903 17.36 14.83 -20.55
C ASN A 903 16.56 16.16 -20.57
N ILE A 904 15.24 16.15 -20.39
CA ILE A 904 14.42 17.38 -20.56
C ILE A 904 14.75 18.47 -19.55
N TRP A 905 15.19 18.12 -18.34
CA TRP A 905 15.50 19.09 -17.28
C TRP A 905 16.90 19.74 -17.42
N SER A 906 17.73 19.25 -18.34
CA SER A 906 19.11 19.72 -18.55
C SER A 906 19.25 20.76 -19.66
N VAL A 907 18.14 21.38 -20.10
CA VAL A 907 18.09 22.35 -21.21
C VAL A 907 18.34 23.81 -20.79
N GLY A 908 18.82 24.05 -19.56
CA GLY A 908 19.15 25.38 -19.04
C GLY A 908 17.92 26.21 -18.70
N LEU A 909 17.17 25.79 -17.68
CA LEU A 909 15.90 26.37 -17.24
C LEU A 909 16.09 27.41 -16.13
N ASN A 910 15.23 28.42 -16.12
CA ASN A 910 15.08 29.36 -15.01
C ASN A 910 14.16 28.79 -13.94
N PHE A 911 14.04 29.51 -12.81
CA PHE A 911 13.12 29.15 -11.73
C PHE A 911 11.69 29.02 -12.24
N LEU A 912 11.05 27.88 -11.95
CA LEU A 912 9.67 27.55 -12.37
C LEU A 912 9.45 27.76 -13.88
N GLU A 913 10.47 27.44 -14.69
CA GLU A 913 10.37 27.35 -16.15
C GLU A 913 10.28 25.88 -16.55
N PHE A 914 9.23 25.51 -17.29
CA PHE A 914 9.08 24.12 -17.75
C PHE A 914 9.91 23.81 -19.01
N PRO A 915 10.37 22.56 -19.18
CA PRO A 915 11.22 22.15 -20.30
C PRO A 915 10.63 22.43 -21.68
N PHE A 916 9.35 22.10 -21.87
CA PHE A 916 8.65 22.26 -23.14
C PHE A 916 7.21 22.66 -22.84
N ALA A 917 6.82 23.84 -23.32
CA ALA A 917 5.49 24.43 -23.16
C ALA A 917 4.95 24.90 -24.52
N ILE A 918 3.79 25.56 -24.53
CA ILE A 918 3.20 26.11 -25.74
C ILE A 918 4.18 27.08 -26.41
N VAL A 919 4.37 26.98 -27.72
CA VAL A 919 5.14 27.95 -28.50
C VAL A 919 4.19 29.06 -28.94
N SER A 920 4.51 30.31 -28.63
CA SER A 920 3.62 31.45 -28.89
C SER A 920 3.29 31.64 -30.36
N LYS A 921 4.17 31.23 -31.27
CA LYS A 921 3.94 31.33 -32.70
C LYS A 921 4.37 30.05 -33.41
N ASP A 922 3.40 29.39 -34.01
CA ASP A 922 3.58 28.21 -34.84
C ASP A 922 2.85 28.35 -36.17
N ARG A 923 3.08 27.42 -37.10
CA ARG A 923 2.35 27.36 -38.38
C ARG A 923 1.04 26.58 -38.28
N ASN A 924 0.69 26.09 -37.09
CA ASN A 924 -0.27 25.03 -36.91
C ASN A 924 -1.47 25.44 -36.07
N PHE A 925 -1.29 25.57 -34.77
CA PHE A 925 -2.36 25.82 -33.82
C PHE A 925 -2.77 27.30 -33.83
N PHE A 926 -1.81 28.22 -33.72
CA PHE A 926 -2.05 29.67 -33.80
C PHE A 926 -2.06 30.21 -35.23
N LYS A 927 -1.56 29.44 -36.20
CA LYS A 927 -1.56 29.75 -37.64
C LYS A 927 -0.76 31.03 -37.97
N HIS A 928 -1.46 32.16 -38.02
CA HIS A 928 -0.89 33.47 -38.35
C HIS A 928 -0.84 34.40 -37.13
N LEU A 929 -1.45 33.98 -36.02
CA LEU A 929 -1.44 34.71 -34.77
C LEU A 929 -0.18 34.37 -33.98
N ASP A 930 0.18 35.29 -33.10
CA ASP A 930 1.13 35.09 -32.02
C ASP A 930 0.35 35.11 -30.71
N GLY A 931 0.43 34.05 -29.91
CA GLY A 931 -0.33 33.88 -28.69
C GLY A 931 -0.10 34.99 -27.66
N PHE A 932 1.13 35.52 -27.53
CA PHE A 932 1.41 36.64 -26.62
C PHE A 932 0.68 37.89 -27.10
N ILE A 933 0.84 38.23 -28.38
CA ILE A 933 0.23 39.43 -28.97
C ILE A 933 -1.29 39.32 -28.96
N ALA A 934 -1.83 38.19 -29.40
CA ALA A 934 -3.26 37.96 -29.48
C ALA A 934 -3.95 38.05 -28.11
N LEU A 935 -3.33 37.52 -27.06
CA LEU A 935 -3.84 37.65 -25.70
C LEU A 935 -3.84 39.11 -25.21
N ARG A 936 -2.73 39.84 -25.41
CA ARG A 936 -2.59 41.23 -24.94
C ARG A 936 -3.44 42.22 -25.73
N ASP A 937 -3.63 41.99 -27.03
CA ASP A 937 -4.38 42.87 -27.92
C ASP A 937 -5.90 42.57 -27.92
N GLY A 938 -6.35 41.55 -27.18
CA GLY A 938 -7.77 41.18 -27.15
C GLY A 938 -8.24 40.37 -28.37
N THR A 939 -7.33 39.75 -29.11
CA THR A 939 -7.64 38.96 -30.32
C THR A 939 -7.89 37.49 -29.95
N TYR A 940 -9.06 37.24 -29.38
CA TYR A 940 -9.54 35.91 -29.01
C TYR A 940 -11.06 35.82 -29.03
N SER A 941 -11.60 34.61 -28.93
CA SER A 941 -13.05 34.37 -28.84
C SER A 941 -13.62 35.04 -27.59
N ASN A 942 -14.54 35.98 -27.80
CA ASN A 942 -15.12 36.84 -26.75
C ASN A 942 -16.62 36.55 -26.49
N ASP A 943 -17.10 35.41 -27.00
CA ASP A 943 -18.45 34.87 -26.90
C ASP A 943 -18.51 33.62 -26.00
N VAL A 944 -17.43 33.34 -25.25
CA VAL A 944 -17.33 32.20 -24.34
C VAL A 944 -17.49 32.68 -22.90
N ASN A 945 -18.36 32.06 -22.11
CA ASN A 945 -18.44 32.40 -20.68
C ASN A 945 -17.24 31.82 -19.94
N LEU A 946 -16.61 32.58 -19.05
CA LEU A 946 -15.42 32.15 -18.32
C LEU A 946 -15.61 32.19 -16.80
N MET A 947 -15.13 31.16 -16.12
CA MET A 947 -15.03 31.13 -14.66
C MET A 947 -13.57 30.93 -14.28
N PHE A 948 -13.00 31.90 -13.56
CA PHE A 948 -11.62 31.90 -13.10
C PHE A 948 -11.56 31.54 -11.63
N GLY A 949 -10.51 30.86 -11.20
CA GLY A 949 -10.18 30.86 -9.80
C GLY A 949 -8.74 30.52 -9.52
N ILE A 950 -8.40 30.72 -8.25
CA ILE A 950 -7.08 30.59 -7.67
C ILE A 950 -7.23 30.01 -6.26
N ASN A 951 -6.19 29.34 -5.79
CA ASN A 951 -6.12 28.82 -4.44
C ASN A 951 -5.39 29.81 -3.51
N HIS A 952 -5.60 29.66 -2.20
CA HIS A 952 -4.95 30.54 -1.21
C HIS A 952 -3.41 30.45 -1.24
N ASP A 953 -2.85 29.26 -1.46
CA ASP A 953 -1.42 28.96 -1.28
C ASP A 953 -0.77 28.36 -2.54
N GLU A 954 -0.98 28.99 -3.69
CA GLU A 954 -0.45 28.55 -5.01
C GLU A 954 1.07 28.30 -5.01
N GLY A 955 1.85 29.09 -4.26
CA GLY A 955 3.31 29.05 -4.29
C GLY A 955 3.93 27.87 -3.54
N ASN A 956 3.27 27.34 -2.52
CA ASN A 956 3.86 26.37 -1.59
C ASN A 956 4.28 25.06 -2.26
N PHE A 957 3.52 24.58 -3.26
CA PHE A 957 3.91 23.40 -4.04
C PHE A 957 5.28 23.60 -4.69
N TRP A 958 5.47 24.74 -5.36
CA TRP A 958 6.67 25.03 -6.11
C TRP A 958 7.86 25.39 -5.24
N ASN A 959 7.63 26.02 -4.09
CA ASN A 959 8.66 26.36 -3.12
C ASN A 959 9.35 25.11 -2.56
N ILE A 960 8.61 24.02 -2.35
CA ILE A 960 9.18 22.75 -1.87
C ILE A 960 10.18 22.19 -2.90
N TYR A 961 9.85 22.22 -4.19
CA TYR A 961 10.71 21.68 -5.24
C TYR A 961 11.88 22.61 -5.59
N ASN A 962 11.65 23.92 -5.65
CA ASN A 962 12.60 24.88 -6.22
C ASN A 962 13.37 25.70 -5.16
N LEU A 963 12.87 25.77 -3.92
CA LEU A 963 13.50 26.44 -2.77
C LEU A 963 13.71 25.45 -1.62
N ALA A 964 14.07 24.21 -1.95
CA ALA A 964 14.19 23.09 -1.00
C ALA A 964 15.03 23.43 0.24
N LYS A 965 16.11 24.22 0.09
CA LYS A 965 16.93 24.73 1.21
C LYS A 965 16.09 25.33 2.36
N PHE A 966 14.98 25.98 2.03
CA PHE A 966 14.14 26.69 2.98
C PHE A 966 12.85 25.94 3.30
N PHE A 967 12.24 25.29 2.31
CA PHE A 967 10.88 24.74 2.37
C PHE A 967 10.81 23.21 2.50
N ASP A 968 11.91 22.48 2.29
CA ASP A 968 11.98 21.01 2.46
C ASP A 968 12.11 20.62 3.95
N LYS A 969 11.12 21.03 4.76
CA LYS A 969 11.06 20.80 6.21
C LYS A 969 9.76 20.07 6.55
N GLN A 970 9.82 18.73 6.58
CA GLN A 970 8.64 17.85 6.56
C GLN A 970 7.73 17.90 7.79
N THR A 971 8.11 18.55 8.90
CA THR A 971 7.32 18.50 10.16
C THR A 971 7.09 19.83 10.87
N VAL A 972 7.78 20.91 10.48
CA VAL A 972 7.68 22.23 11.12
C VAL A 972 7.54 23.30 10.03
N LYS A 973 6.58 24.22 10.19
CA LYS A 973 6.43 25.38 9.30
C LYS A 973 7.78 26.09 9.18
N PRO A 974 8.30 26.36 7.97
CA PRO A 974 9.53 27.11 7.84
C PRO A 974 9.39 28.47 8.49
N GLN A 975 10.44 28.93 9.16
CA GLN A 975 10.54 30.30 9.64
C GLN A 975 11.74 30.94 8.98
N LEU A 976 11.51 32.05 8.29
CA LEU A 976 12.54 32.82 7.62
C LEU A 976 12.81 34.11 8.38
N ASP A 977 14.07 34.48 8.48
CA ASP A 977 14.44 35.86 8.77
C ASP A 977 14.43 36.71 7.49
N ARG A 978 14.75 38.00 7.60
CA ARG A 978 14.68 38.92 6.47
C ARG A 978 15.75 38.61 5.41
N ASP A 979 16.92 38.14 5.82
CA ASP A 979 18.01 37.84 4.89
C ASP A 979 17.72 36.55 4.11
N GLU A 980 17.17 35.54 4.76
CA GLU A 980 16.68 34.32 4.11
C GLU A 980 15.51 34.59 3.15
N PHE A 981 14.60 35.50 3.53
CA PHE A 981 13.55 35.99 2.62
C PHE A 981 14.15 36.64 1.38
N HIS A 982 15.11 37.56 1.53
CA HIS A 982 15.78 38.18 0.40
C HIS A 982 16.48 37.14 -0.49
N GLU A 983 17.14 36.13 0.10
CA GLU A 983 17.77 35.04 -0.66
C GLU A 983 16.75 34.25 -1.49
N CYS A 984 15.56 33.98 -0.92
CA CYS A 984 14.45 33.37 -1.66
C CYS A 984 14.03 34.22 -2.87
N VAL A 985 13.90 35.55 -2.70
CA VAL A 985 13.54 36.46 -3.80
C VAL A 985 14.62 36.50 -4.87
N GLU A 986 15.90 36.56 -4.47
CA GLU A 986 17.03 36.57 -5.39
C GLU A 986 17.09 35.28 -6.23
N THR A 987 16.74 34.15 -5.63
CA THR A 987 16.72 32.84 -6.30
C THR A 987 15.50 32.70 -7.21
N ALA A 988 14.29 32.94 -6.69
CA ALA A 988 13.04 32.72 -7.40
C ALA A 988 12.85 33.66 -8.59
N PHE A 989 13.40 34.87 -8.51
CA PHE A 989 13.21 35.91 -9.51
C PHE A 989 14.53 36.33 -10.17
N ALA A 990 15.55 35.48 -10.20
CA ALA A 990 16.87 35.80 -10.76
C ALA A 990 16.84 36.35 -12.20
N ALA A 991 15.84 35.97 -13.00
CA ALA A 991 15.65 36.46 -14.36
C ALA A 991 15.05 37.88 -14.44
N GLN A 992 14.54 38.43 -13.32
CA GLN A 992 13.95 39.76 -13.25
C GLN A 992 15.00 40.85 -13.00
N PRO A 993 14.80 42.07 -13.52
CA PRO A 993 15.66 43.20 -13.20
C PRO A 993 15.79 43.45 -11.70
N GLU A 994 16.95 43.89 -11.24
CA GLU A 994 17.20 44.20 -9.81
C GLU A 994 16.19 45.18 -9.22
N LEU A 995 15.73 46.16 -10.01
CA LEU A 995 14.68 47.09 -9.61
C LEU A 995 13.38 46.37 -9.25
N VAL A 996 12.95 45.39 -10.06
CA VAL A 996 11.74 44.60 -9.82
C VAL A 996 11.89 43.75 -8.57
N ARG A 997 13.04 43.07 -8.42
CA ARG A 997 13.32 42.25 -7.22
C ARG A 997 13.36 43.09 -5.94
N THR A 998 13.89 44.30 -6.01
CA THR A 998 13.91 45.25 -4.89
C THR A 998 12.51 45.73 -4.54
N ALA A 999 11.69 46.07 -5.54
CA ALA A 999 10.29 46.44 -5.34
C ALA A 999 9.48 45.28 -4.74
N ALA A 1000 9.70 44.05 -5.20
CA ALA A 1000 9.06 42.85 -4.63
C ALA A 1000 9.44 42.63 -3.16
N LYS A 1001 10.73 42.75 -2.80
CA LYS A 1001 11.15 42.70 -1.39
C LYS A 1001 10.43 43.75 -0.53
N TYR A 1002 10.24 44.96 -1.06
CA TYR A 1002 9.55 46.04 -0.35
C TYR A 1002 8.06 45.75 -0.16
N VAL A 1003 7.34 45.42 -1.25
CA VAL A 1003 5.89 45.17 -1.23
C VAL A 1003 5.51 44.03 -0.28
N TYR A 1004 6.33 42.98 -0.23
CA TYR A 1004 6.10 41.78 0.59
C TYR A 1004 6.89 41.80 1.91
N SER A 1005 7.36 42.96 2.37
CA SER A 1005 8.02 43.09 3.68
C SER A 1005 7.04 43.52 4.77
N ASP A 1006 7.31 43.15 6.04
CA ASP A 1006 6.54 43.64 7.17
C ASP A 1006 7.01 45.06 7.55
N PRO A 1007 6.16 46.10 7.43
CA PRO A 1007 6.52 47.44 7.85
C PRO A 1007 6.68 47.59 9.38
N LYS A 1008 6.26 46.60 10.18
CA LYS A 1008 6.27 46.61 11.64
C LYS A 1008 7.34 45.71 12.27
N CYS A 1009 8.02 44.86 11.50
CA CYS A 1009 9.04 43.96 12.03
C CYS A 1009 10.43 44.62 11.97
N THR A 1010 10.89 45.16 13.11
CA THR A 1010 12.14 45.95 13.17
C THR A 1010 13.40 45.12 13.40
N ASP A 1011 13.28 43.83 13.79
CA ASP A 1011 14.43 42.94 14.02
C ASP A 1011 14.70 42.07 12.78
N PRO A 1012 15.74 42.38 11.98
CA PRO A 1012 16.02 41.68 10.74
C PRO A 1012 16.48 40.23 10.92
N LYS A 1013 16.93 39.84 12.12
CA LYS A 1013 17.42 38.48 12.42
C LYS A 1013 16.36 37.59 13.05
N LYS A 1014 15.17 38.12 13.33
CA LYS A 1014 14.09 37.35 13.91
C LYS A 1014 13.42 36.49 12.83
N LYS A 1015 13.50 35.17 12.99
CA LYS A 1015 12.77 34.22 12.14
C LYS A 1015 11.28 34.26 12.45
N THR A 1016 10.45 34.34 11.41
CA THR A 1016 8.99 34.45 11.53
C THR A 1016 8.27 33.62 10.47
N ASP A 1017 7.02 33.26 10.76
CA ASP A 1017 6.12 32.62 9.79
C ASP A 1017 5.67 33.61 8.70
N PHE A 1018 5.74 34.92 8.98
CA PHE A 1018 5.33 35.97 8.05
C PHE A 1018 6.16 35.91 6.77
N TYR A 1019 7.49 35.95 6.86
CA TYR A 1019 8.33 35.92 5.67
C TYR A 1019 8.17 34.62 4.86
N THR A 1020 7.98 33.49 5.52
CA THR A 1020 7.64 32.23 4.85
C THR A 1020 6.34 32.34 4.05
N GLU A 1021 5.31 32.93 4.66
CA GLU A 1021 4.03 33.20 4.00
C GLU A 1021 4.19 34.17 2.83
N GLN A 1022 5.02 35.21 2.99
CA GLN A 1022 5.26 36.18 1.93
C GLN A 1022 5.99 35.57 0.73
N VAL A 1023 6.90 34.61 0.91
CA VAL A 1023 7.49 33.87 -0.23
C VAL A 1023 6.43 33.02 -0.94
N ASN A 1024 5.56 32.33 -0.18
CA ASN A 1024 4.42 31.58 -0.75
C ASN A 1024 3.54 32.48 -1.62
N GLN A 1025 3.06 33.58 -1.03
CA GLN A 1025 2.21 34.55 -1.70
C GLN A 1025 2.94 35.15 -2.91
N MET A 1026 4.20 35.55 -2.78
CA MET A 1026 4.97 36.17 -3.87
C MET A 1026 5.17 35.23 -5.07
N VAL A 1027 5.51 33.96 -4.83
CA VAL A 1027 5.68 32.96 -5.90
C VAL A 1027 4.32 32.64 -6.54
N GLY A 1028 3.27 32.45 -5.73
CA GLY A 1028 1.91 32.26 -6.24
C GLY A 1028 1.41 33.45 -7.09
N ASP A 1029 1.66 34.66 -6.61
CA ASP A 1029 1.21 35.92 -7.21
C ASP A 1029 1.82 36.14 -8.60
N TYR A 1030 3.14 35.99 -8.74
CA TYR A 1030 3.81 36.19 -10.03
C TYR A 1030 3.59 35.05 -11.04
N PHE A 1031 3.57 33.79 -10.57
CA PHE A 1031 3.53 32.63 -11.48
C PHE A 1031 2.12 32.13 -11.79
N PHE A 1032 1.09 32.46 -11.00
CA PHE A 1032 -0.27 31.94 -11.18
C PHE A 1032 -1.35 33.03 -11.05
N THR A 1033 -1.43 33.65 -9.88
CA THR A 1033 -2.60 34.43 -9.45
C THR A 1033 -2.80 35.71 -10.26
N CYS A 1034 -1.79 36.58 -10.35
CA CYS A 1034 -1.98 37.91 -10.92
C CYS A 1034 -2.23 37.91 -12.44
N ASP A 1035 -1.67 36.94 -13.17
CA ASP A 1035 -1.93 36.80 -14.61
C ASP A 1035 -3.34 36.23 -14.89
N SER A 1036 -3.85 35.39 -13.99
CA SER A 1036 -5.22 34.87 -14.05
C SER A 1036 -6.24 35.98 -13.74
N ILE A 1037 -5.99 36.78 -12.69
CA ILE A 1037 -6.83 37.94 -12.34
C ILE A 1037 -6.78 38.99 -13.45
N TRP A 1038 -5.59 39.28 -14.00
CA TRP A 1038 -5.45 40.23 -15.10
C TRP A 1038 -6.32 39.82 -16.30
N PHE A 1039 -6.31 38.54 -16.66
CA PHE A 1039 -7.15 38.08 -17.77
C PHE A 1039 -8.64 38.15 -17.41
N ALA A 1040 -9.03 37.76 -16.19
CA ALA A 1040 -10.40 37.91 -15.70
C ALA A 1040 -10.89 39.38 -15.71
N HIS A 1041 -9.99 40.34 -15.45
CA HIS A 1041 -10.27 41.77 -15.45
C HIS A 1041 -10.36 42.37 -16.86
N ASN A 1042 -9.58 41.86 -17.82
CA ASN A 1042 -9.57 42.39 -19.19
C ASN A 1042 -10.59 41.72 -20.11
N TYR A 1043 -10.95 40.46 -19.87
CA TYR A 1043 -11.89 39.73 -20.72
C TYR A 1043 -13.27 40.41 -20.85
N PRO A 1044 -13.93 40.89 -19.77
CA PRO A 1044 -15.19 41.63 -19.87
C PRO A 1044 -15.08 42.92 -20.70
N LYS A 1045 -13.92 43.58 -20.71
CA LYS A 1045 -13.69 44.80 -21.48
C LYS A 1045 -13.68 44.53 -22.99
N VAL A 1046 -13.25 43.33 -23.39
CA VAL A 1046 -13.23 42.88 -24.79
C VAL A 1046 -14.55 42.22 -25.19
N ALA A 1047 -15.17 41.46 -24.28
CA ALA A 1047 -16.41 40.73 -24.53
C ALA A 1047 -17.69 41.58 -24.40
N GLY A 1048 -17.65 42.62 -23.56
CA GLY A 1048 -18.82 43.40 -23.19
C GLY A 1048 -19.91 42.52 -22.57
N ASN A 1049 -21.13 42.58 -23.11
CA ASN A 1049 -22.27 41.77 -22.66
C ASN A 1049 -22.43 40.45 -23.42
N ARG A 1050 -21.45 40.05 -24.24
CA ARG A 1050 -21.52 38.80 -25.04
C ARG A 1050 -21.27 37.54 -24.22
N SER A 1051 -20.58 37.68 -23.09
CA SER A 1051 -20.24 36.57 -22.21
C SER A 1051 -20.27 37.00 -20.74
N ASN A 1052 -20.33 36.00 -19.87
CA ASN A 1052 -20.29 36.18 -18.43
C ASN A 1052 -18.92 35.75 -17.88
N VAL A 1053 -18.43 36.52 -16.91
CA VAL A 1053 -17.22 36.21 -16.16
C VAL A 1053 -17.55 36.03 -14.70
N PHE A 1054 -16.95 35.02 -14.06
CA PHE A 1054 -17.04 34.78 -12.62
C PHE A 1054 -15.64 34.49 -12.07
N VAL A 1055 -15.39 34.92 -10.84
CA VAL A 1055 -14.10 34.69 -10.16
C VAL A 1055 -14.37 34.03 -8.81
N TYR A 1056 -13.61 33.00 -8.47
CA TYR A 1056 -13.57 32.40 -7.13
C TYR A 1056 -12.18 32.44 -6.52
N TYR A 1057 -12.17 32.44 -5.19
CA TYR A 1057 -11.00 32.26 -4.35
C TYR A 1057 -11.22 31.00 -3.49
N PHE A 1058 -10.40 29.98 -3.70
CA PHE A 1058 -10.54 28.71 -3.01
C PHE A 1058 -9.65 28.68 -1.75
N ASP A 1059 -10.31 28.65 -0.59
CA ASP A 1059 -9.66 28.73 0.74
C ASP A 1059 -10.16 27.59 1.65
N GLN A 1060 -10.48 26.44 1.04
CA GLN A 1060 -10.88 25.24 1.74
C GLN A 1060 -9.68 24.28 1.88
N PRO A 1061 -9.11 24.13 3.09
CA PRO A 1061 -8.09 23.12 3.32
C PRO A 1061 -8.71 21.73 3.31
N SER A 1062 -7.95 20.76 2.80
CA SER A 1062 -8.34 19.36 2.78
C SER A 1062 -7.80 18.61 4.00
N SER A 1063 -8.69 17.91 4.72
CA SER A 1063 -8.33 17.03 5.82
C SER A 1063 -7.61 15.77 5.34
N ALA A 1064 -7.75 15.43 4.06
CA ALA A 1064 -7.05 14.34 3.39
C ALA A 1064 -5.75 14.79 2.72
N ASN A 1065 -5.39 16.08 2.78
CA ASN A 1065 -4.15 16.59 2.20
C ASN A 1065 -2.94 15.89 2.86
N PRO A 1066 -2.14 15.12 2.11
CA PRO A 1066 -0.98 14.42 2.66
C PRO A 1066 0.19 15.36 2.98
N TRP A 1067 0.21 16.58 2.43
CA TRP A 1067 1.26 17.57 2.69
C TRP A 1067 1.20 18.10 4.13
N PRO A 1068 2.33 18.59 4.68
CA PRO A 1068 2.35 19.19 6.00
C PRO A 1068 1.32 20.33 6.13
N LYS A 1069 0.61 20.42 7.25
CA LYS A 1069 -0.48 21.42 7.45
C LYS A 1069 -0.12 22.87 7.12
N TRP A 1070 1.15 23.24 7.19
CA TRP A 1070 1.60 24.60 6.90
C TRP A 1070 1.52 24.96 5.41
N THR A 1071 1.45 23.97 4.51
CA THR A 1071 1.37 24.22 3.07
C THR A 1071 0.02 24.78 2.63
N GLY A 1072 -1.00 24.66 3.50
CA GLY A 1072 -2.30 25.30 3.31
C GLY A 1072 -3.10 24.74 2.14
N VAL A 1073 -3.71 25.63 1.36
CA VAL A 1073 -4.55 25.32 0.20
C VAL A 1073 -3.70 25.44 -1.07
N MET A 1074 -2.91 24.40 -1.32
CA MET A 1074 -1.92 24.37 -2.40
C MET A 1074 -2.55 24.33 -3.79
N HIS A 1075 -1.76 24.67 -4.81
CA HIS A 1075 -2.06 24.46 -6.23
C HIS A 1075 -2.64 23.06 -6.50
N GLY A 1076 -3.77 22.97 -7.21
CA GLY A 1076 -4.43 21.73 -7.63
C GLY A 1076 -5.29 21.01 -6.57
N TYR A 1077 -5.33 21.45 -5.31
CA TYR A 1077 -6.09 20.78 -4.24
C TYR A 1077 -7.59 21.09 -4.23
N GLU A 1078 -8.08 21.98 -5.10
CA GLU A 1078 -9.50 22.19 -5.34
C GLU A 1078 -10.10 21.11 -6.27
N ILE A 1079 -9.27 20.44 -7.08
CA ILE A 1079 -9.66 19.40 -8.04
C ILE A 1079 -10.48 18.29 -7.37
N GLU A 1080 -10.05 17.82 -6.20
CA GLU A 1080 -10.72 16.72 -5.50
C GLU A 1080 -12.18 17.07 -5.12
N TYR A 1081 -12.45 18.35 -4.85
CA TYR A 1081 -13.80 18.84 -4.58
C TYR A 1081 -14.64 18.95 -5.85
N VAL A 1082 -14.01 19.31 -6.98
CA VAL A 1082 -14.66 19.39 -8.30
C VAL A 1082 -15.09 18.01 -8.80
N PHE A 1083 -14.25 16.99 -8.63
CA PHE A 1083 -14.56 15.61 -9.04
C PHE A 1083 -15.35 14.82 -7.99
N GLY A 1084 -15.63 15.40 -6.83
CA GLY A 1084 -16.49 14.77 -5.83
C GLY A 1084 -15.81 13.71 -4.98
N VAL A 1085 -14.47 13.72 -4.87
CA VAL A 1085 -13.69 12.76 -4.08
C VAL A 1085 -14.16 12.72 -2.61
N PRO A 1086 -14.45 13.86 -1.94
CA PRO A 1086 -15.03 13.84 -0.59
C PRO A 1086 -16.33 13.03 -0.47
N LEU A 1087 -17.10 12.89 -1.55
CA LEU A 1087 -18.42 12.27 -1.53
C LEU A 1087 -18.40 10.75 -1.69
N HIS A 1088 -17.36 10.20 -2.32
CA HIS A 1088 -17.26 8.77 -2.61
C HIS A 1088 -16.08 8.07 -1.92
N ASN A 1089 -14.99 8.78 -1.61
CA ASN A 1089 -13.83 8.20 -0.94
C ASN A 1089 -14.00 8.18 0.59
N LYS A 1090 -14.57 7.08 1.10
CA LYS A 1090 -14.85 6.90 2.54
C LYS A 1090 -13.61 6.62 3.39
N SER A 1091 -12.49 6.24 2.77
CA SER A 1091 -11.23 5.88 3.47
C SER A 1091 -10.33 7.08 3.76
N ALA A 1092 -10.47 8.19 3.03
CA ALA A 1092 -9.59 9.35 3.12
C ALA A 1092 -9.90 10.29 4.31
N GLY A 1093 -11.01 10.08 5.02
CA GLY A 1093 -11.31 10.79 6.27
C GLY A 1093 -11.88 12.21 6.11
N TYR A 1094 -12.41 12.57 4.93
CA TYR A 1094 -13.06 13.88 4.71
C TYR A 1094 -14.19 14.15 5.72
N THR A 1095 -14.26 15.39 6.17
CA THR A 1095 -15.29 15.90 7.08
C THR A 1095 -16.63 16.09 6.36
N LYS A 1096 -17.72 16.21 7.13
CA LYS A 1096 -19.06 16.48 6.55
C LYS A 1096 -19.12 17.85 5.89
N GLU A 1097 -18.37 18.80 6.43
CA GLU A 1097 -18.22 20.14 5.90
C GLU A 1097 -17.53 20.12 4.53
N GLU A 1098 -16.50 19.29 4.35
CA GLU A 1098 -15.83 19.11 3.05
C GLU A 1098 -16.74 18.42 2.03
N MET A 1099 -17.56 17.46 2.46
CA MET A 1099 -18.59 16.87 1.62
C MET A 1099 -19.58 17.95 1.14
N ASP A 1100 -20.11 18.78 2.04
CA ASP A 1100 -21.01 19.89 1.68
C ASP A 1100 -20.35 20.90 0.73
N VAL A 1101 -19.06 21.23 0.93
CA VAL A 1101 -18.31 22.06 0.00
C VAL A 1101 -18.24 21.40 -1.38
N SER A 1102 -17.89 20.12 -1.45
CA SER A 1102 -17.78 19.39 -2.71
C SER A 1102 -19.12 19.30 -3.45
N GLU A 1103 -20.24 19.07 -2.75
CA GLU A 1103 -21.57 19.08 -3.36
C GLU A 1103 -21.89 20.44 -4.01
N LYS A 1104 -21.59 21.55 -3.30
CA LYS A 1104 -21.83 22.91 -3.80
C LYS A 1104 -20.91 23.27 -4.97
N VAL A 1105 -19.63 22.87 -4.90
CA VAL A 1105 -18.67 23.05 -5.99
C VAL A 1105 -19.14 22.32 -7.25
N ILE A 1106 -19.57 21.05 -7.14
CA ILE A 1106 -20.13 20.30 -8.29
C ILE A 1106 -21.35 21.02 -8.88
N ASP A 1107 -22.23 21.56 -8.04
CA ASP A 1107 -23.38 22.33 -8.51
C ASP A 1107 -22.94 23.59 -9.29
N PHE A 1108 -22.03 24.39 -8.74
CA PHE A 1108 -21.53 25.59 -9.40
C PHE A 1108 -20.86 25.28 -10.74
N TRP A 1109 -19.96 24.28 -10.78
CA TRP A 1109 -19.24 23.90 -12.01
C TRP A 1109 -20.21 23.38 -13.08
N THR A 1110 -21.15 22.53 -12.70
CA THR A 1110 -22.06 21.89 -13.68
C THR A 1110 -23.16 22.83 -14.15
N THR A 1111 -23.63 23.75 -13.30
CA THR A 1111 -24.59 24.79 -13.71
C THR A 1111 -23.92 25.85 -14.57
N PHE A 1112 -22.68 26.24 -14.27
CA PHE A 1112 -21.89 27.09 -15.14
C PHE A 1112 -21.63 26.43 -16.49
N ALA A 1113 -21.19 25.17 -16.53
CA ALA A 1113 -21.02 24.42 -17.78
C ALA A 1113 -22.33 24.30 -18.59
N ASN A 1114 -23.47 24.27 -17.92
CA ASN A 1114 -24.78 24.21 -18.57
C ASN A 1114 -25.23 25.57 -19.13
N THR A 1115 -25.13 26.63 -18.33
CA THR A 1115 -25.85 27.90 -18.55
C THR A 1115 -24.96 29.12 -18.73
N GLY A 1116 -23.66 28.99 -18.45
CA GLY A 1116 -22.74 30.12 -18.36
C GLY A 1116 -22.89 30.92 -17.07
N THR A 1117 -23.62 30.43 -16.06
CA THR A 1117 -23.80 31.07 -14.75
C THR A 1117 -23.74 30.04 -13.62
N PRO A 1118 -22.88 30.21 -12.60
CA PRO A 1118 -22.78 29.28 -11.48
C PRO A 1118 -23.96 29.49 -10.52
N SER A 1119 -24.66 28.41 -10.17
CA SER A 1119 -25.76 28.43 -9.21
C SER A 1119 -25.92 27.09 -8.47
N LEU A 1120 -26.53 27.13 -7.29
CA LEU A 1120 -26.85 25.92 -6.53
C LEU A 1120 -28.17 25.30 -7.00
N ARG A 1121 -28.25 23.96 -7.02
CA ARG A 1121 -29.48 23.25 -7.37
C ARG A 1121 -30.41 23.13 -6.16
N LYS A 1122 -31.72 23.03 -6.40
CA LYS A 1122 -32.77 22.95 -5.35
C LYS A 1122 -32.58 21.81 -4.33
N ARG A 1123 -31.80 20.77 -4.66
CA ARG A 1123 -31.54 19.62 -3.77
C ARG A 1123 -30.52 19.93 -2.66
N SER A 1124 -29.71 20.99 -2.82
CA SER A 1124 -28.59 21.35 -1.94
C SER A 1124 -28.99 22.37 -0.85
N VAL A 1125 -30.30 22.60 -0.63
CA VAL A 1125 -30.83 23.64 0.25
C VAL A 1125 -30.99 23.13 1.68
N GLY A 1126 -29.91 23.25 2.46
CA GLY A 1126 -29.91 23.19 3.93
C GLY A 1126 -29.66 24.55 4.60
N THR A 1127 -29.44 25.60 3.83
CA THR A 1127 -29.11 26.95 4.32
C THR A 1127 -30.30 27.89 4.16
N THR A 1128 -30.63 28.63 5.23
CA THR A 1128 -31.70 29.65 5.26
C THR A 1128 -31.44 30.89 4.40
N HIS A 1129 -30.28 30.97 3.72
CA HIS A 1129 -29.89 32.08 2.84
C HIS A 1129 -29.52 31.55 1.45
N LYS A 1130 -30.05 32.22 0.40
CA LYS A 1130 -29.74 31.95 -1.01
C LYS A 1130 -28.33 32.48 -1.32
N ILE A 1131 -27.35 31.62 -1.56
CA ILE A 1131 -26.01 32.03 -1.99
C ILE A 1131 -26.13 32.55 -3.43
N GLN A 1132 -25.80 33.82 -3.64
CA GLN A 1132 -25.74 34.48 -4.94
C GLN A 1132 -24.29 34.70 -5.33
N TRP A 1133 -23.92 34.32 -6.56
CA TRP A 1133 -22.60 34.55 -7.13
C TRP A 1133 -22.72 35.63 -8.19
N ASP A 1134 -22.20 36.82 -7.89
CA ASP A 1134 -22.34 37.97 -8.77
C ASP A 1134 -21.40 37.88 -9.99
N ARG A 1135 -21.87 38.41 -11.12
CA ARG A 1135 -21.08 38.49 -12.35
C ARG A 1135 -19.92 39.45 -12.13
N TYR A 1136 -18.73 39.05 -12.53
CA TYR A 1136 -17.53 39.86 -12.51
C TYR A 1136 -17.49 40.77 -13.75
N ASP A 1137 -17.40 42.08 -13.54
CA ASP A 1137 -17.47 43.08 -14.62
C ASP A 1137 -16.15 43.78 -14.93
N GLY A 1138 -15.08 43.47 -14.19
CA GLY A 1138 -13.75 44.07 -14.40
C GLY A 1138 -13.66 45.55 -13.99
N THR A 1139 -14.50 46.02 -13.07
CA THR A 1139 -14.42 47.37 -12.47
C THR A 1139 -13.71 47.37 -11.11
N ASP A 1140 -13.38 48.55 -10.57
CA ASP A 1140 -12.71 48.72 -9.27
C ASP A 1140 -13.57 48.26 -8.05
N HIS A 1141 -14.82 47.87 -8.26
CA HIS A 1141 -15.75 47.41 -7.21
C HIS A 1141 -16.13 45.94 -7.35
N THR A 1142 -15.33 45.15 -8.06
CA THR A 1142 -15.61 43.73 -8.27
C THR A 1142 -15.44 42.89 -7.01
N THR A 1143 -16.12 41.75 -7.00
CA THR A 1143 -16.11 40.80 -5.88
C THR A 1143 -15.85 39.38 -6.38
N TRP A 1144 -15.24 38.55 -5.53
CA TRP A 1144 -14.93 37.15 -5.81
C TRP A 1144 -15.73 36.24 -4.89
N MET A 1145 -16.13 35.06 -5.36
CA MET A 1145 -16.74 34.06 -4.49
C MET A 1145 -15.65 33.37 -3.67
N ASN A 1146 -15.66 33.57 -2.35
CA ASN A 1146 -14.82 32.80 -1.45
C ASN A 1146 -15.43 31.43 -1.20
N ILE A 1147 -14.69 30.35 -1.50
CA ILE A 1147 -15.12 28.98 -1.29
C ILE A 1147 -14.39 28.42 -0.07
N LYS A 1148 -15.13 28.29 1.03
CA LYS A 1148 -14.68 27.71 2.30
C LYS A 1148 -15.87 27.15 3.07
N ALA A 1149 -15.66 26.06 3.80
CA ALA A 1149 -16.66 25.46 4.68
C ALA A 1149 -17.31 26.51 5.59
N GLY A 1150 -18.64 26.54 5.59
CA GLY A 1150 -19.43 27.50 6.37
C GLY A 1150 -19.37 28.97 5.90
N SER A 1151 -18.66 29.29 4.80
CA SER A 1151 -18.44 30.68 4.37
C SER A 1151 -18.38 30.89 2.85
N PHE A 1152 -19.42 30.45 2.14
CA PHE A 1152 -19.65 30.83 0.74
C PHE A 1152 -20.19 32.26 0.68
N ARG A 1153 -19.34 33.23 0.34
CA ARG A 1153 -19.70 34.64 0.29
C ARG A 1153 -18.87 35.40 -0.73
N MET A 1154 -19.45 36.50 -1.24
CA MET A 1154 -18.69 37.46 -2.02
C MET A 1154 -17.71 38.22 -1.12
N ILE A 1155 -16.45 38.28 -1.52
CA ILE A 1155 -15.38 39.07 -0.89
C ILE A 1155 -14.94 40.16 -1.87
N GLN A 1156 -14.45 41.30 -1.36
CA GLN A 1156 -13.81 42.30 -2.21
C GLN A 1156 -12.52 41.73 -2.80
N GLU A 1157 -12.16 42.21 -4.00
CA GLU A 1157 -10.86 41.92 -4.61
C GLU A 1157 -9.72 42.12 -3.61
N ILE A 1158 -8.90 41.08 -3.46
CA ILE A 1158 -7.67 41.07 -2.68
C ILE A 1158 -6.49 41.05 -3.67
N LYS A 1159 -5.28 41.43 -3.24
CA LYS A 1159 -4.04 41.40 -4.07
C LYS A 1159 -3.81 42.52 -5.09
N LYS A 1160 -4.59 43.61 -5.07
CA LYS A 1160 -4.42 44.71 -6.05
C LYS A 1160 -2.99 45.27 -6.07
N VAL A 1161 -2.39 45.54 -4.92
CA VAL A 1161 -1.04 46.13 -4.82
C VAL A 1161 0.03 45.16 -5.35
N GLU A 1162 -0.06 43.90 -4.95
CA GLU A 1162 0.83 42.83 -5.36
C GLU A 1162 0.74 42.58 -6.87
N CYS A 1163 -0.48 42.56 -7.41
CA CYS A 1163 -0.71 42.35 -8.83
C CYS A 1163 -0.31 43.57 -9.66
N ASP A 1164 -0.50 44.81 -9.19
CA ASP A 1164 -0.01 46.01 -9.90
C ASP A 1164 1.52 45.97 -10.07
N LEU A 1165 2.27 45.55 -9.04
CA LEU A 1165 3.72 45.33 -9.13
C LEU A 1165 4.06 44.31 -10.22
N TRP A 1166 3.47 43.12 -10.15
CA TRP A 1166 3.79 42.04 -11.08
C TRP A 1166 3.32 42.34 -12.49
N ARG A 1167 2.24 43.11 -12.65
CA ARG A 1167 1.79 43.54 -13.97
C ARG A 1167 2.75 44.47 -14.65
N ASN A 1168 3.32 45.43 -13.92
CA ASN A 1168 4.39 46.28 -14.47
C ASN A 1168 5.61 45.45 -14.91
N ALA A 1169 5.99 44.40 -14.14
CA ALA A 1169 7.07 43.50 -14.52
C ALA A 1169 6.77 42.76 -15.85
N LYS A 1170 5.57 42.19 -15.97
CA LYS A 1170 5.12 41.46 -17.17
C LYS A 1170 4.98 42.35 -18.40
N ASP A 1171 4.66 43.63 -18.21
CA ASP A 1171 4.54 44.58 -19.32
C ASP A 1171 5.91 45.01 -19.87
N MET A 1172 6.93 45.07 -19.01
CA MET A 1172 8.33 45.19 -19.44
C MET A 1172 8.77 43.96 -20.25
N GLU A 1173 8.47 42.75 -19.77
CA GLU A 1173 8.77 41.51 -20.50
C GLU A 1173 8.08 41.47 -21.87
N TYR A 1174 6.81 41.86 -21.93
CA TYR A 1174 6.06 41.93 -23.19
C TYR A 1174 6.64 42.98 -24.16
N SER A 1175 7.12 44.11 -23.64
CA SER A 1175 7.78 45.14 -24.45
C SER A 1175 9.09 44.62 -25.07
N ALA A 1176 9.92 43.94 -24.27
CA ALA A 1176 11.14 43.29 -24.75
C ALA A 1176 10.85 42.20 -25.80
N TYR A 1177 9.76 41.43 -25.62
CA TYR A 1177 9.32 40.46 -26.60
C TYR A 1177 8.98 41.10 -27.96
N LYS A 1178 8.24 42.21 -27.97
CA LYS A 1178 7.91 42.94 -29.21
C LYS A 1178 9.15 43.49 -29.91
N GLU A 1179 10.15 43.97 -29.17
CA GLU A 1179 11.43 44.43 -29.73
C GLU A 1179 12.22 43.27 -30.37
N GLU A 1180 12.24 42.08 -29.75
CA GLU A 1180 12.84 40.88 -30.33
C GLU A 1180 12.19 40.49 -31.67
N LEU A 1181 10.87 40.61 -31.78
CA LEU A 1181 10.15 40.36 -33.05
C LEU A 1181 10.46 41.42 -34.12
N ALA A 1182 10.59 42.69 -33.75
CA ALA A 1182 10.89 43.76 -34.70
C ALA A 1182 12.29 43.59 -35.31
N THR A 1183 13.29 43.21 -34.51
CA THR A 1183 14.69 43.03 -34.95
C THR A 1183 14.88 41.80 -35.85
N THR A 1184 14.03 40.78 -35.74
CA THR A 1184 14.05 39.58 -36.58
C THR A 1184 13.31 39.75 -37.92
N SER A 1185 12.44 40.77 -38.05
CA SER A 1185 11.68 41.07 -39.28
C SER A 1185 12.35 42.02 -40.29
N SER A 1186 13.48 42.68 -39.97
CA SER A 1186 14.13 43.62 -40.88
C SER A 1186 14.96 42.90 -41.95
N SER A 1187 14.59 43.01 -43.23
CA SER A 1187 15.38 42.48 -44.35
C SER A 1187 16.76 43.19 -44.45
N PRO A 1188 17.80 42.54 -45.00
CA PRO A 1188 19.11 43.16 -45.19
C PRO A 1188 19.06 44.44 -46.04
N LEU A 1189 18.10 44.57 -46.96
CA LEU A 1189 17.96 45.75 -47.81
C LEU A 1189 17.64 47.02 -47.01
N THR A 1190 16.82 46.91 -45.96
CA THR A 1190 16.39 48.06 -45.16
C THR A 1190 17.54 48.62 -44.32
N ARG A 1191 18.49 47.77 -43.91
CA ARG A 1191 19.72 48.19 -43.21
C ARG A 1191 20.65 48.99 -44.13
N TYR A 1192 20.75 48.63 -45.41
CA TYR A 1192 21.57 49.39 -46.37
C TYR A 1192 20.97 50.75 -46.69
N THR A 1193 19.64 50.88 -46.79
CA THR A 1193 18.99 52.18 -47.05
C THR A 1193 19.13 53.13 -45.86
N ILE A 1194 19.03 52.65 -44.63
CA ILE A 1194 19.21 53.46 -43.41
C ILE A 1194 20.67 53.88 -43.24
N ILE A 1195 21.63 53.00 -43.56
CA ILE A 1195 23.07 53.33 -43.55
C ILE A 1195 23.43 54.34 -44.65
N LEU A 1196 22.83 54.25 -45.84
CA LEU A 1196 23.02 55.24 -46.91
C LEU A 1196 22.40 56.60 -46.59
N ILE A 1197 21.25 56.64 -45.91
CA ILE A 1197 20.60 57.89 -45.46
C ILE A 1197 21.39 58.52 -44.29
N LEU A 1198 21.98 57.71 -43.40
CA LEU A 1198 22.85 58.21 -42.34
C LEU A 1198 24.21 58.68 -42.89
N LEU A 1199 24.77 58.03 -43.92
CA LEU A 1199 26.01 58.45 -44.58
C LEU A 1199 25.83 59.70 -45.45
N SER A 1200 24.66 59.92 -46.06
CA SER A 1200 24.38 61.17 -46.79
C SER A 1200 24.13 62.36 -45.85
N GLY A 1201 23.62 62.11 -44.64
CA GLY A 1201 23.49 63.14 -43.60
C GLY A 1201 24.83 63.57 -42.97
N ILE A 1202 25.83 62.69 -42.94
CA ILE A 1202 27.17 62.99 -42.40
C ILE A 1202 28.08 63.70 -43.43
N LEU A 1203 27.72 63.69 -44.72
CA LEU A 1203 28.42 64.46 -45.77
C LEU A 1203 27.89 65.90 -45.96
N PHE A 1204 26.91 66.33 -45.14
CA PHE A 1204 26.36 67.69 -45.14
C PHE A 1204 26.54 68.44 -43.81
N PHE A 1205 27.34 67.91 -42.87
CA PHE A 1205 27.73 68.57 -41.61
C PHE A 1205 29.23 68.46 -41.33
#